data_AF-A0A9J7LV85-F1
#
_entry.id   AF-A0A9J7LV85-F1
#
_cell.length_a   1.000
_cell.length_b   1.000
_cell.length_c   1.000
_cell.angle_alpha   90.00
_cell.angle_beta   90.00
_cell.angle_gamma   90.00
#
_symmetry.space_group_name_H-M   'P 1'
#
loop_
_entity.id
_entity.type
_entity.pdbx_description
1 polymer ?
#
loop_
_entity_poly.entity_id
_entity_poly.type
_entity_poly.pdbx_seq_one_letter_code
_entity_poly.pdbx_strand_id
1 'polypeptide(L)'
;MAACGENVGKERKNMDSACRASREGRVPCPHKDCLGNGEFYVSGAGLDVHYRARHGSKPDGNTEKAAEKMLHRLCFAEMKEKLLEIEASEQAGEEYTVTSVALTAKITATRPEQAAKKAGIILHAGGFLHSFSSAQPPYPVSVQGKNKEVHYDLWYILKVQDNMRFPAIFCKPTYVKMSLEKHQSQDATANNSTCLPIGETDIEDPLEECLNKVFNLQSFRPGQKDIINAIHTGENTFLVMPTGGGKTLCFTLPALLRKGVAVVIVPLLALGTDILRRYEEKRIPAVFLSHLTAEVTLNTVIHDLNSNTPKTKLLIITPESLVNKPVVWGCVVGLKERGLLEMVVVDEAHCMDQMGHEFRPTYLQLSKLAELKTQIVACTATATPTTKQFIMTHLQMGECRTFHNSVDRRNIQYSVRLKGKTREACHGQVCEVVLDHKEQCGIVYCQTVSDVKDIHYHLQENGIKTVKYHGTGTGQNEQEGRQSLLDWQRGLKDVLVATKAAGAGIDKPDVRFVVHLGCPSSVPDYLQESGRAGRDGRLAEAILFYSPKDKALHVTRIGAIEEETYRAGAVRRLADVINFCETELCRRKVLLEAFGEDTTSYNCNKTCDNCLSLTVAREVVLTTEAANMVRCVSAIRHTVPQPSSSLLARVFLGLGTGQAVKKQKLDELPEFGLGKNSGFNLKICERFIRAMTRAEILEEVLVPKSTTQKFASLHILPGRMAESTIRNEVHVTLFIR
;
A
#
# COMPACT_ATOMS: atom_id res chain seq x y z
N MET A 1 -6.80 28.74 34.76
CA MET A 1 -7.33 29.22 36.05
C MET A 1 -8.80 29.52 35.88
N ALA A 2 -9.63 28.90 36.73
CA ALA A 2 -11.03 29.15 37.10
C ALA A 2 -12.12 29.40 36.02
N ALA A 3 -13.04 28.43 35.85
CA ALA A 3 -14.42 28.54 36.37
C ALA A 3 -15.21 27.23 36.12
N CYS A 4 -15.53 26.53 37.21
CA CYS A 4 -16.54 25.46 37.29
C CYS A 4 -17.81 26.05 37.92
N GLY A 5 -18.98 25.48 37.60
CA GLY A 5 -20.22 25.68 38.35
C GLY A 5 -21.41 24.87 37.82
N GLU A 6 -21.70 23.74 38.49
CA GLU A 6 -23.02 23.23 38.95
C GLU A 6 -24.14 22.92 37.90
N ASN A 7 -24.92 21.84 37.94
CA ASN A 7 -25.51 21.11 39.07
C ASN A 7 -25.99 19.68 38.68
N VAL A 8 -25.91 18.76 39.64
CA VAL A 8 -26.47 17.39 39.62
C VAL A 8 -27.60 17.30 40.63
N GLY A 9 -28.73 16.68 40.29
CA GLY A 9 -29.61 16.04 41.27
C GLY A 9 -31.12 16.20 41.06
N LYS A 10 -31.80 15.12 40.59
CA LYS A 10 -33.02 14.53 41.19
C LYS A 10 -33.54 13.36 40.33
N GLU A 11 -33.17 12.14 40.72
CA GLU A 11 -33.90 10.91 40.43
C GLU A 11 -34.78 10.52 41.63
N ARG A 12 -35.77 9.65 41.36
CA ARG A 12 -36.59 8.83 42.27
C ARG A 12 -37.88 9.45 42.79
N LYS A 13 -38.96 9.25 42.01
CA LYS A 13 -40.25 8.69 42.46
C LYS A 13 -41.16 8.50 41.23
N ASN A 14 -41.41 7.23 40.86
CA ASN A 14 -42.59 6.71 40.13
C ASN A 14 -42.23 5.43 39.34
N MET A 15 -41.88 4.36 40.05
CA MET A 15 -42.10 2.99 39.60
C MET A 15 -43.12 2.42 40.57
N ASP A 16 -44.41 2.42 40.21
CA ASP A 16 -45.43 1.54 40.83
C ASP A 16 -46.84 1.68 40.22
N SER A 17 -47.08 2.58 39.25
CA SER A 17 -48.39 2.71 38.58
C SER A 17 -48.49 2.06 37.19
N ALA A 18 -47.47 1.33 36.72
CA ALA A 18 -47.48 0.68 35.39
C ALA A 18 -47.91 -0.81 35.41
N CYS A 19 -48.18 -1.39 36.58
CA CYS A 19 -48.66 -2.77 36.71
C CYS A 19 -50.19 -2.84 36.75
N ARG A 20 -50.88 -2.59 35.63
CA ARG A 20 -52.29 -3.03 35.43
C ARG A 20 -52.86 -2.92 34.00
N ALA A 21 -52.01 -2.91 32.96
CA ALA A 21 -52.46 -2.91 31.57
C ALA A 21 -51.95 -4.14 30.79
N SER A 22 -52.11 -5.34 31.36
CA SER A 22 -51.91 -6.61 30.66
C SER A 22 -53.26 -7.29 30.44
N ARG A 23 -53.86 -7.06 29.26
CA ARG A 23 -54.87 -7.97 28.65
C ARG A 23 -55.25 -7.66 27.19
N GLU A 24 -54.72 -6.59 26.56
CA GLU A 24 -54.96 -6.31 25.12
C GLU A 24 -53.70 -5.94 24.32
N GLY A 25 -52.50 -6.30 24.76
CA GLY A 25 -51.28 -6.12 23.93
C GLY A 25 -50.98 -4.69 23.48
N ARG A 26 -51.43 -3.67 24.23
CA ARG A 26 -51.13 -2.25 23.95
C ARG A 26 -50.13 -1.73 24.97
N VAL A 27 -48.92 -1.41 24.52
CA VAL A 27 -47.88 -0.75 25.35
C VAL A 27 -47.87 0.75 25.02
N PRO A 28 -48.25 1.64 25.95
CA PRO A 28 -48.20 3.07 25.69
C PRO A 28 -46.76 3.62 25.72
N CYS A 29 -46.44 4.53 24.79
CA CYS A 29 -45.12 5.17 24.69
C CYS A 29 -44.85 6.11 25.88
N PRO A 30 -43.67 6.05 26.53
CA PRO A 30 -43.39 6.81 27.75
C PRO A 30 -42.97 8.28 27.53
N HIS A 31 -42.89 8.78 26.29
CA HIS A 31 -42.58 10.19 26.00
C HIS A 31 -43.82 10.97 25.55
N LYS A 32 -44.24 11.94 26.37
CA LYS A 32 -45.33 12.87 26.03
C LYS A 32 -45.08 13.69 24.76
N ASP A 33 -43.82 13.85 24.34
CA ASP A 33 -43.44 14.64 23.17
C ASP A 33 -43.43 13.86 21.84
N CYS A 34 -43.81 12.58 21.85
CA CYS A 34 -43.86 11.73 20.64
C CYS A 34 -45.27 11.54 20.07
N LEU A 35 -46.30 12.14 20.66
CA LEU A 35 -47.68 12.03 20.17
C LEU A 35 -48.01 13.18 19.21
N GLY A 36 -47.31 13.22 18.08
CA GLY A 36 -47.80 13.88 16.88
C GLY A 36 -48.94 13.07 16.25
N ASN A 37 -50.17 13.51 16.48
CA ASN A 37 -51.41 13.16 15.77
C ASN A 37 -51.74 11.69 15.45
N GLY A 38 -51.14 10.67 16.09
CA GLY A 38 -51.52 9.27 15.86
C GLY A 38 -51.08 8.30 16.96
N GLU A 39 -51.59 7.08 16.89
CA GLU A 39 -51.29 5.98 17.83
C GLU A 39 -50.58 4.84 17.09
N PHE A 40 -49.55 4.28 17.73
CA PHE A 40 -48.85 3.09 17.25
C PHE A 40 -49.31 1.84 18.01
N TYR A 41 -49.48 0.73 17.31
CA TYR A 41 -49.74 -0.57 17.92
C TYR A 41 -49.05 -1.71 17.16
N VAL A 42 -48.83 -2.82 17.85
CA VAL A 42 -48.13 -4.00 17.34
C VAL A 42 -49.12 -5.16 17.27
N SER A 43 -49.15 -5.90 16.17
CA SER A 43 -50.00 -7.09 16.04
C SER A 43 -49.20 -8.37 16.34
N GLY A 44 -49.86 -9.39 16.90
CA GLY A 44 -49.19 -10.58 17.43
C GLY A 44 -48.73 -11.57 16.35
N ALA A 45 -47.54 -12.15 16.57
CA ALA A 45 -46.84 -13.20 15.81
C ALA A 45 -46.00 -12.77 14.58
N GLY A 46 -46.10 -11.52 14.14
CA GLY A 46 -45.14 -10.89 13.21
C GLY A 46 -44.76 -9.52 13.76
N LEU A 47 -43.51 -9.09 13.63
CA LEU A 47 -42.98 -7.81 14.13
C LEU A 47 -43.52 -6.60 13.32
N ASP A 48 -44.82 -6.56 13.05
CA ASP A 48 -45.48 -5.52 12.27
C ASP A 48 -45.97 -4.39 13.19
N VAL A 49 -45.42 -3.20 13.00
CA VAL A 49 -45.87 -1.96 13.68
C VAL A 49 -46.83 -1.21 12.78
N HIS A 50 -48.02 -0.96 13.30
CA HIS A 50 -49.04 -0.17 12.62
C HIS A 50 -49.12 1.23 13.22
N TYR A 51 -49.13 2.25 12.35
CA TYR A 51 -49.44 3.64 12.72
C TYR A 51 -50.87 3.98 12.29
N ARG A 52 -51.70 4.43 13.23
CA ARG A 52 -53.02 4.97 12.94
C ARG A 52 -53.02 6.47 13.24
N ALA A 53 -53.02 7.28 12.17
CA ALA A 53 -53.22 8.72 12.28
C ALA A 53 -54.64 9.05 12.77
N ARG A 54 -54.78 9.99 13.69
CA ARG A 54 -56.05 10.65 13.99
C ARG A 54 -56.22 11.77 12.96
N HIS A 55 -57.22 11.60 12.09
CA HIS A 55 -57.62 12.54 11.02
C HIS A 55 -56.71 12.66 9.79
N GLY A 56 -56.58 11.56 9.02
CA GLY A 56 -56.35 11.62 7.57
C GLY A 56 -55.01 12.18 7.07
N SER A 57 -54.08 12.55 7.94
CA SER A 57 -52.75 13.03 7.60
C SER A 57 -51.75 11.88 7.41
N LYS A 58 -50.86 12.02 6.42
CA LYS A 58 -49.75 11.08 6.17
C LYS A 58 -48.64 11.26 7.24
N PRO A 59 -47.97 10.17 7.67
CA PRO A 59 -46.88 10.25 8.63
C PRO A 59 -45.72 11.10 8.08
N ASP A 60 -45.10 11.91 8.94
CA ASP A 60 -43.89 12.67 8.61
C ASP A 60 -42.62 11.89 8.98
N GLY A 61 -41.45 12.35 8.52
CA GLY A 61 -40.17 11.66 8.76
C GLY A 61 -39.75 11.57 10.23
N ASN A 62 -40.39 12.31 11.14
CA ASN A 62 -40.18 12.15 12.58
C ASN A 62 -41.05 11.03 13.17
N THR A 63 -42.23 10.80 12.60
CA THR A 63 -43.14 9.70 12.93
C THR A 63 -42.52 8.34 12.58
N GLU A 64 -41.83 8.24 11.45
CA GLU A 64 -41.06 7.03 11.07
C GLU A 64 -39.90 6.73 12.03
N LYS A 65 -39.09 7.74 12.37
CA LYS A 65 -37.99 7.58 13.34
C LYS A 65 -38.47 7.19 14.75
N ALA A 66 -39.67 7.60 15.14
CA ALA A 66 -40.26 7.22 16.41
C ALA A 66 -40.69 5.74 16.41
N ALA A 67 -41.26 5.26 15.30
CA ALA A 67 -41.62 3.85 15.11
C ALA A 67 -40.38 2.93 15.13
N GLU A 68 -39.29 3.34 14.46
CA GLU A 68 -38.02 2.60 14.45
C GLU A 68 -37.41 2.47 15.85
N LYS A 69 -37.42 3.55 16.65
CA LYS A 69 -36.93 3.50 18.04
C LYS A 69 -37.77 2.58 18.93
N MET A 70 -39.06 2.45 18.64
CA MET A 70 -39.97 1.56 19.39
C MET A 70 -39.72 0.08 19.05
N LEU A 71 -39.52 -0.25 17.77
CA LEU A 71 -39.07 -1.57 17.30
C LEU A 71 -37.75 -2.00 17.93
N HIS A 72 -36.78 -1.07 18.00
CA HIS A 72 -35.46 -1.33 18.58
C HIS A 72 -35.52 -1.72 20.08
N ARG A 73 -36.49 -1.18 20.83
CA ARG A 73 -36.67 -1.50 22.26
C ARG A 73 -37.43 -2.80 22.50
N LEU A 74 -38.38 -3.15 21.63
CA LEU A 74 -39.14 -4.40 21.71
C LEU A 74 -38.26 -5.63 21.40
N CYS A 75 -37.43 -5.56 20.35
CA CYS A 75 -36.49 -6.65 20.03
C CYS A 75 -35.51 -6.93 21.17
N PHE A 76 -35.07 -5.91 21.90
CA PHE A 76 -34.12 -6.07 23.01
C PHE A 76 -34.77 -6.64 24.28
N ALA A 77 -36.02 -6.28 24.56
CA ALA A 77 -36.75 -6.76 25.73
C ALA A 77 -37.18 -8.24 25.59
N GLU A 78 -37.71 -8.65 24.43
CA GLU A 78 -38.06 -10.06 24.17
C GLU A 78 -36.85 -10.98 24.07
N MET A 79 -35.70 -10.49 23.56
CA MET A 79 -34.45 -11.24 23.58
C MET A 79 -33.95 -11.49 25.01
N LYS A 80 -34.11 -10.51 25.91
CA LYS A 80 -33.67 -10.62 27.31
C LYS A 80 -34.57 -11.55 28.14
N GLU A 81 -35.90 -11.51 27.93
CA GLU A 81 -36.83 -12.44 28.57
C GLU A 81 -36.66 -13.88 28.05
N LYS A 82 -36.48 -14.09 26.74
CA LYS A 82 -36.22 -15.44 26.19
C LYS A 82 -34.87 -16.02 26.58
N LEU A 83 -33.83 -15.19 26.79
CA LEU A 83 -32.55 -15.64 27.35
C LEU A 83 -32.70 -16.10 28.82
N LEU A 84 -33.53 -15.43 29.60
CA LEU A 84 -33.81 -15.77 31.00
C LEU A 84 -34.75 -17.00 31.14
N GLU A 85 -35.71 -17.20 30.23
CA GLU A 85 -36.56 -18.41 30.21
C GLU A 85 -35.77 -19.68 29.82
N ILE A 86 -34.72 -19.56 29.00
CA ILE A 86 -33.90 -20.72 28.56
C ILE A 86 -32.93 -21.21 29.65
N GLU A 87 -32.58 -20.37 30.63
CA GLU A 87 -31.77 -20.79 31.80
C GLU A 87 -32.58 -21.57 32.85
N ALA A 88 -33.92 -21.60 32.76
CA ALA A 88 -34.79 -22.15 33.80
C ALA A 88 -35.40 -23.53 33.47
N SER A 89 -34.96 -24.24 32.43
CA SER A 89 -35.57 -25.53 32.04
C SER A 89 -34.54 -26.57 31.58
N GLU A 90 -34.48 -27.65 32.38
CA GLU A 90 -34.04 -29.02 32.10
C GLU A 90 -32.55 -29.40 32.12
N GLN A 91 -32.31 -30.40 32.98
CA GLN A 91 -31.10 -31.17 33.23
C GLN A 91 -30.95 -32.31 32.21
N ALA A 92 -29.69 -32.68 31.92
CA ALA A 92 -29.22 -33.72 30.99
C ALA A 92 -29.04 -33.27 29.53
N GLY A 93 -27.94 -32.55 29.27
CA GLY A 93 -27.39 -32.33 27.92
C GLY A 93 -25.89 -32.64 27.90
N GLU A 94 -25.33 -32.87 26.71
CA GLU A 94 -23.88 -33.00 26.52
C GLU A 94 -23.24 -31.62 26.24
N GLU A 95 -21.96 -31.47 26.56
CA GLU A 95 -21.23 -30.22 26.32
C GLU A 95 -20.85 -30.12 24.83
N TYR A 96 -21.32 -29.06 24.18
CA TYR A 96 -20.96 -28.70 22.80
C TYR A 96 -20.01 -27.50 22.81
N THR A 97 -18.98 -27.53 21.98
CA THR A 97 -18.16 -26.36 21.70
C THR A 97 -18.63 -25.71 20.39
N VAL A 98 -19.06 -24.46 20.47
CA VAL A 98 -19.47 -23.64 19.32
C VAL A 98 -18.34 -22.67 19.00
N THR A 99 -17.76 -22.79 17.81
CA THR A 99 -16.59 -22.00 17.39
C THR A 99 -16.89 -21.22 16.11
N SER A 100 -16.57 -19.93 16.13
CA SER A 100 -16.63 -19.00 15.00
C SER A 100 -15.39 -18.10 14.99
N VAL A 101 -15.23 -17.29 13.94
CA VAL A 101 -14.11 -16.34 13.80
C VAL A 101 -14.03 -15.32 14.94
N ALA A 102 -15.14 -15.05 15.65
CA ALA A 102 -15.21 -14.05 16.71
C ALA A 102 -15.61 -14.59 18.10
N LEU A 103 -15.93 -15.88 18.22
CA LEU A 103 -16.49 -16.47 19.45
C LEU A 103 -16.15 -17.97 19.56
N THR A 104 -15.68 -18.39 20.72
CA THR A 104 -15.65 -19.81 21.15
C THR A 104 -16.43 -19.92 22.46
N ALA A 105 -17.52 -20.69 22.47
CA ALA A 105 -18.37 -20.87 23.65
C ALA A 105 -18.66 -22.35 23.89
N LYS A 106 -18.63 -22.77 25.17
CA LYS A 106 -19.06 -24.10 25.61
C LYS A 106 -20.49 -24.05 26.09
N ILE A 107 -21.34 -24.90 25.54
CA ILE A 107 -22.79 -24.84 25.75
C ILE A 107 -23.33 -26.25 25.98
N THR A 108 -24.04 -26.44 27.08
CA THR A 108 -24.75 -27.69 27.36
C THR A 108 -26.09 -27.73 26.61
N ALA A 109 -26.27 -28.70 25.74
CA ALA A 109 -27.49 -28.91 24.98
C ALA A 109 -27.73 -30.39 24.69
N THR A 110 -28.94 -30.77 24.26
CA THR A 110 -29.23 -32.17 23.88
C THR A 110 -28.92 -32.47 22.41
N ARG A 111 -28.80 -31.43 21.58
CA ARG A 111 -28.52 -31.53 20.14
C ARG A 111 -27.68 -30.33 19.66
N PRO A 112 -26.88 -30.48 18.58
CA PRO A 112 -26.04 -29.40 18.05
C PRO A 112 -26.82 -28.15 17.64
N GLU A 113 -28.04 -28.32 17.13
CA GLU A 113 -28.93 -27.22 16.72
C GLU A 113 -29.38 -26.38 17.93
N GLN A 114 -29.63 -27.02 19.06
CA GLN A 114 -29.93 -26.33 20.32
C GLN A 114 -28.69 -25.62 20.89
N ALA A 115 -27.50 -26.22 20.77
CA ALA A 115 -26.25 -25.57 21.18
C ALA A 115 -25.99 -24.29 20.36
N ALA A 116 -26.17 -24.35 19.03
CA ALA A 116 -26.09 -23.19 18.15
C ALA A 116 -27.11 -22.09 18.55
N LYS A 117 -28.36 -22.49 18.81
CA LYS A 117 -29.42 -21.54 19.22
C LYS A 117 -29.11 -20.86 20.56
N LYS A 118 -28.62 -21.62 21.55
CA LYS A 118 -28.14 -21.09 22.84
C LYS A 118 -26.92 -20.16 22.68
N ALA A 119 -26.13 -20.33 21.62
CA ALA A 119 -25.03 -19.42 21.26
C ALA A 119 -25.50 -18.13 20.56
N GLY A 120 -26.81 -17.92 20.39
CA GLY A 120 -27.39 -16.77 19.68
C GLY A 120 -27.50 -16.94 18.16
N ILE A 121 -27.41 -18.17 17.63
CA ILE A 121 -27.53 -18.46 16.19
C ILE A 121 -28.98 -18.82 15.84
N ILE A 122 -29.60 -18.09 14.91
CA ILE A 122 -30.97 -18.36 14.45
C ILE A 122 -30.94 -19.38 13.31
N LEU A 123 -31.50 -20.56 13.54
CA LEU A 123 -31.62 -21.64 12.55
C LEU A 123 -32.97 -21.54 11.82
N HIS A 124 -32.97 -21.46 10.49
CA HIS A 124 -34.21 -21.45 9.70
C HIS A 124 -34.40 -22.78 8.96
N ALA A 125 -35.58 -23.36 9.07
CA ALA A 125 -35.96 -24.57 8.33
C ALA A 125 -36.99 -24.22 7.24
N GLY A 126 -36.57 -24.29 5.97
CA GLY A 126 -37.45 -24.30 4.80
C GLY A 126 -37.88 -22.93 4.25
N GLY A 127 -37.94 -22.82 2.91
CA GLY A 127 -38.53 -21.69 2.18
C GLY A 127 -37.52 -20.78 1.46
N PHE A 128 -37.60 -20.74 0.12
CA PHE A 128 -36.77 -19.91 -0.76
C PHE A 128 -36.94 -18.40 -0.48
N LEU A 129 -35.86 -17.72 -0.11
CA LEU A 129 -35.73 -16.26 -0.13
C LEU A 129 -35.04 -15.83 -1.43
N HIS A 130 -35.82 -15.39 -2.41
CA HIS A 130 -35.31 -14.82 -3.66
C HIS A 130 -34.85 -13.36 -3.45
N SER A 131 -33.57 -13.18 -3.09
CA SER A 131 -32.66 -12.12 -3.58
C SER A 131 -31.48 -11.98 -2.63
N PHE A 132 -30.29 -12.47 -3.01
CA PHE A 132 -29.04 -12.17 -2.32
C PHE A 132 -28.00 -11.67 -3.31
N SER A 133 -27.46 -10.47 -3.04
CA SER A 133 -26.21 -10.00 -3.62
C SER A 133 -25.07 -10.68 -2.85
N SER A 134 -24.53 -11.76 -3.41
CA SER A 134 -23.35 -12.47 -2.89
C SER A 134 -22.12 -11.56 -2.93
N ALA A 135 -21.57 -11.16 -1.78
CA ALA A 135 -20.31 -10.44 -1.74
C ALA A 135 -19.31 -10.89 -0.65
N GLN A 136 -19.62 -11.92 0.15
CA GLN A 136 -18.65 -12.60 1.00
C GLN A 136 -18.95 -14.11 1.05
N PRO A 137 -17.94 -15.00 1.04
CA PRO A 137 -18.17 -16.40 1.34
C PRO A 137 -18.63 -16.55 2.80
N PRO A 138 -19.48 -17.54 3.11
CA PRO A 138 -19.96 -17.75 4.47
C PRO A 138 -18.79 -18.06 5.42
N TYR A 139 -18.77 -17.45 6.60
CA TYR A 139 -17.81 -17.83 7.65
C TYR A 139 -18.25 -19.16 8.25
N PRO A 140 -17.37 -20.17 8.38
CA PRO A 140 -17.78 -21.45 8.93
C PRO A 140 -17.99 -21.33 10.45
N VAL A 141 -19.12 -21.84 10.94
CA VAL A 141 -19.34 -22.11 12.37
C VAL A 141 -19.34 -23.62 12.57
N SER A 142 -18.49 -24.11 13.47
CA SER A 142 -18.45 -25.52 13.86
C SER A 142 -19.10 -25.70 15.22
N VAL A 143 -20.03 -26.66 15.32
CA VAL A 143 -20.58 -27.13 16.59
C VAL A 143 -20.12 -28.56 16.81
N GLN A 144 -19.28 -28.76 17.82
CA GLN A 144 -18.64 -30.04 18.10
C GLN A 144 -19.14 -30.61 19.44
N GLY A 145 -19.76 -31.80 19.38
CA GLY A 145 -20.09 -32.62 20.56
C GLY A 145 -19.21 -33.87 20.64
N LYS A 146 -19.47 -34.76 21.59
CA LYS A 146 -18.62 -35.95 21.83
C LYS A 146 -18.46 -36.85 20.59
N ASN A 147 -19.56 -37.12 19.88
CA ASN A 147 -19.59 -38.10 18.76
C ASN A 147 -20.06 -37.50 17.41
N LYS A 148 -20.29 -36.19 17.35
CA LYS A 148 -20.85 -35.51 16.17
C LYS A 148 -20.29 -34.10 16.02
N GLU A 149 -19.88 -33.77 14.80
CA GLU A 149 -19.47 -32.42 14.41
C GLU A 149 -20.36 -31.93 13.27
N VAL A 150 -20.92 -30.73 13.41
CA VAL A 150 -21.80 -30.11 12.41
C VAL A 150 -21.25 -28.75 12.04
N HIS A 151 -21.09 -28.52 10.74
CA HIS A 151 -20.68 -27.22 10.20
C HIS A 151 -21.87 -26.48 9.61
N TYR A 152 -21.96 -25.20 9.91
CA TYR A 152 -22.94 -24.28 9.38
C TYR A 152 -22.25 -23.18 8.58
N ASP A 153 -22.79 -22.91 7.40
CA ASP A 153 -22.40 -21.74 6.62
C ASP A 153 -23.13 -20.51 7.17
N LEU A 154 -22.38 -19.53 7.65
CA LEU A 154 -22.93 -18.33 8.26
C LEU A 154 -23.20 -17.25 7.21
N TRP A 155 -24.46 -16.85 7.08
CA TRP A 155 -24.90 -15.78 6.20
C TRP A 155 -25.37 -14.58 7.03
N TYR A 156 -24.81 -13.41 6.73
CA TYR A 156 -25.31 -12.15 7.27
C TYR A 156 -26.39 -11.59 6.34
N ILE A 157 -27.61 -11.36 6.84
CA ILE A 157 -28.57 -10.54 6.10
C ILE A 157 -28.32 -9.08 6.47
N LEU A 158 -27.70 -8.33 5.55
CA LEU A 158 -27.72 -6.88 5.53
C LEU A 158 -28.73 -6.45 4.46
N LYS A 159 -29.97 -6.14 4.84
CA LYS A 159 -30.88 -5.40 3.94
C LYS A 159 -31.15 -4.02 4.51
N VAL A 160 -30.98 -3.04 3.63
CA VAL A 160 -31.01 -1.59 3.89
C VAL A 160 -32.37 -1.06 3.48
N GLN A 161 -33.05 -0.36 4.39
CA GLN A 161 -33.69 0.91 4.08
C GLN A 161 -33.59 1.81 5.32
N ASP A 162 -33.04 2.99 5.11
CA ASP A 162 -32.82 4.13 6.00
C ASP A 162 -32.33 3.88 7.44
N ASN A 163 -31.00 3.83 7.54
CA ASN A 163 -30.23 4.34 8.68
C ASN A 163 -30.33 3.64 10.06
N MET A 164 -30.42 2.30 10.12
CA MET A 164 -29.65 1.49 11.09
C MET A 164 -29.48 0.01 10.65
N ARG A 165 -28.35 -0.61 11.04
CA ARG A 165 -27.96 -1.99 10.70
C ARG A 165 -28.19 -2.91 11.91
N PHE A 166 -28.87 -4.05 11.73
CA PHE A 166 -28.86 -5.14 12.70
C PHE A 166 -28.25 -6.41 12.09
N PRO A 167 -27.39 -7.13 12.81
CA PRO A 167 -26.92 -8.43 12.37
C PRO A 167 -28.00 -9.49 12.65
N ALA A 168 -28.60 -10.03 11.59
CA ALA A 168 -29.35 -11.28 11.67
C ALA A 168 -28.51 -12.40 11.04
N ILE A 169 -28.23 -13.44 11.83
CA ILE A 169 -27.38 -14.58 11.47
C ILE A 169 -28.28 -15.72 11.00
N PHE A 170 -28.14 -16.13 9.74
CA PHE A 170 -28.84 -17.28 9.17
C PHE A 170 -27.84 -18.36 8.81
N CYS A 171 -28.15 -19.60 9.18
CA CYS A 171 -27.27 -20.75 8.97
C CYS A 171 -27.99 -21.86 8.21
N LYS A 172 -27.30 -22.48 7.23
CA LYS A 172 -27.70 -23.74 6.59
C LYS A 172 -26.68 -24.82 6.99
N PRO A 173 -27.10 -26.03 7.41
CA PRO A 173 -26.16 -27.10 7.67
C PRO A 173 -25.50 -27.57 6.37
N THR A 174 -24.18 -27.50 6.31
CA THR A 174 -23.39 -27.76 5.10
C THR A 174 -22.78 -29.17 5.12
N TYR A 175 -22.42 -29.66 6.32
CA TYR A 175 -21.71 -30.93 6.48
C TYR A 175 -21.89 -31.50 7.90
N VAL A 176 -22.09 -32.81 8.01
CA VAL A 176 -22.19 -33.55 9.28
C VAL A 176 -21.19 -34.69 9.27
N LYS A 177 -20.27 -34.70 10.24
CA LYS A 177 -19.31 -35.79 10.46
C LYS A 177 -19.75 -36.60 11.69
N MET A 178 -20.00 -37.89 11.50
CA MET A 178 -20.31 -38.84 12.58
C MET A 178 -19.11 -39.74 12.84
N SER A 179 -18.68 -39.83 14.09
CA SER A 179 -17.63 -40.73 14.52
C SER A 179 -18.25 -42.07 14.88
N LEU A 180 -18.06 -43.11 14.06
CA LEU A 180 -18.38 -44.48 14.44
C LEU A 180 -17.18 -45.07 15.18
N GLU A 181 -17.33 -45.32 16.47
CA GLU A 181 -16.36 -46.10 17.24
C GLU A 181 -16.31 -47.53 16.67
N LYS A 182 -15.18 -47.90 16.06
CA LYS A 182 -14.84 -49.31 15.80
C LYS A 182 -13.87 -49.78 16.87
N HIS A 183 -14.31 -50.79 17.61
CA HIS A 183 -13.54 -51.53 18.60
C HIS A 183 -12.24 -52.11 18.03
N GLN A 184 -11.23 -52.13 18.89
CA GLN A 184 -9.89 -52.68 18.71
C GLN A 184 -9.88 -54.17 18.37
N SER A 185 -8.86 -54.59 17.62
CA SER A 185 -8.13 -55.83 17.95
C SER A 185 -6.65 -55.67 17.56
N GLN A 186 -5.80 -56.00 18.52
CA GLN A 186 -4.37 -56.22 18.37
C GLN A 186 -4.16 -57.59 17.72
N ASP A 187 -3.18 -57.73 16.83
CA ASP A 187 -2.22 -58.83 16.92
C ASP A 187 -0.99 -58.62 16.03
N ALA A 188 0.11 -59.20 16.52
CA ALA A 188 1.49 -59.02 16.13
C ALA A 188 1.87 -59.70 14.80
N THR A 189 2.94 -59.22 14.15
CA THR A 189 4.26 -59.92 14.06
C THR A 189 5.13 -59.31 12.97
N ALA A 190 6.44 -59.26 13.27
CA ALA A 190 7.51 -58.92 12.35
C ALA A 190 7.70 -60.02 11.29
N ASN A 191 8.05 -59.65 10.05
CA ASN A 191 9.02 -60.39 9.22
C ASN A 191 9.43 -59.62 7.95
N ASN A 192 10.71 -59.25 7.93
CA ASN A 192 11.70 -59.41 6.85
C ASN A 192 11.25 -59.37 5.37
N SER A 193 11.76 -58.34 4.69
CA SER A 193 12.51 -58.38 3.43
C SER A 193 11.97 -59.21 2.26
N THR A 194 11.56 -58.52 1.19
CA THR A 194 12.08 -58.80 -0.17
C THR A 194 11.87 -57.58 -1.06
N CYS A 195 12.97 -57.10 -1.62
CA CYS A 195 13.02 -56.06 -2.63
C CYS A 195 12.33 -56.52 -3.91
N LEU A 196 11.55 -55.62 -4.53
CA LEU A 196 11.25 -55.67 -5.95
C LEU A 196 11.96 -54.48 -6.62
N PRO A 197 12.58 -54.66 -7.80
CA PRO A 197 13.39 -53.63 -8.42
C PRO A 197 12.48 -52.53 -8.96
N ILE A 198 12.45 -51.39 -8.28
CA ILE A 198 11.88 -50.17 -8.82
C ILE A 198 12.97 -49.57 -9.70
N GLY A 199 12.75 -49.66 -11.02
CA GLY A 199 13.55 -48.92 -11.99
C GLY A 199 13.49 -47.43 -11.69
N GLU A 200 14.58 -46.73 -12.02
CA GLU A 200 14.72 -45.28 -11.96
C GLU A 200 13.47 -44.58 -12.52
N THR A 201 12.60 -44.10 -11.63
CA THR A 201 11.52 -43.18 -11.98
C THR A 201 11.68 -41.91 -11.16
N ASP A 202 12.06 -40.85 -11.86
CA ASP A 202 11.88 -39.42 -11.56
C ASP A 202 11.62 -39.07 -10.09
N ILE A 203 12.68 -38.73 -9.36
CA ILE A 203 12.51 -37.92 -8.13
C ILE A 203 12.05 -36.55 -8.61
N GLU A 204 10.73 -36.28 -8.55
CA GLU A 204 10.20 -34.93 -8.77
C GLU A 204 10.96 -33.95 -7.86
N ASP A 205 11.56 -32.92 -8.45
CA ASP A 205 12.27 -31.87 -7.72
C ASP A 205 11.35 -31.31 -6.62
N PRO A 206 11.73 -31.35 -5.32
CA PRO A 206 10.89 -30.88 -4.21
C PRO A 206 10.38 -29.44 -4.40
N LEU A 207 11.12 -28.62 -5.15
CA LEU A 207 10.70 -27.28 -5.52
C LEU A 207 9.53 -27.31 -6.51
N GLU A 208 9.59 -28.16 -7.53
CA GLU A 208 8.54 -28.33 -8.53
C GLU A 208 7.30 -29.01 -7.95
N GLU A 209 7.49 -29.95 -7.03
CA GLU A 209 6.40 -30.56 -6.27
C GLU A 209 5.66 -29.51 -5.43
N CYS A 210 6.38 -28.68 -4.67
CA CYS A 210 5.80 -27.60 -3.87
C CYS A 210 5.11 -26.56 -4.75
N LEU A 211 5.73 -26.19 -5.88
CA LEU A 211 5.17 -25.28 -6.87
C LEU A 211 3.81 -25.77 -7.39
N ASN A 212 3.73 -27.04 -7.79
CA ASN A 212 2.50 -27.63 -8.29
C ASN A 212 1.46 -27.81 -7.18
N LYS A 213 1.81 -28.44 -6.06
CA LYS A 213 0.85 -28.84 -5.01
C LYS A 213 0.32 -27.69 -4.16
N VAL A 214 1.15 -26.69 -3.86
CA VAL A 214 0.76 -25.56 -2.99
C VAL A 214 0.34 -24.34 -3.81
N PHE A 215 1.06 -24.04 -4.88
CA PHE A 215 0.83 -22.82 -5.66
C PHE A 215 -0.04 -23.03 -6.90
N ASN A 216 -0.28 -24.28 -7.32
CA ASN A 216 -1.00 -24.64 -8.55
C ASN A 216 -0.37 -24.00 -9.81
N LEU A 217 0.96 -24.00 -9.87
CA LEU A 217 1.73 -23.46 -11.00
C LEU A 217 2.50 -24.60 -11.69
N GLN A 218 2.43 -24.66 -13.02
CA GLN A 218 3.05 -25.73 -13.80
C GLN A 218 4.56 -25.56 -13.98
N SER A 219 5.06 -24.32 -13.97
CA SER A 219 6.47 -24.05 -14.22
C SER A 219 6.93 -22.73 -13.57
N PHE A 220 8.22 -22.65 -13.27
CA PHE A 220 8.87 -21.42 -12.85
C PHE A 220 8.96 -20.42 -14.01
N ARG A 221 8.98 -19.12 -13.67
CA ARG A 221 9.36 -18.08 -14.64
C ARG A 221 10.88 -18.11 -14.88
N PRO A 222 11.37 -17.56 -16.00
CA PRO A 222 12.81 -17.49 -16.27
C PRO A 222 13.60 -16.88 -15.10
N GLY A 223 14.67 -17.57 -14.68
CA GLY A 223 15.54 -17.19 -13.55
C GLY A 223 14.92 -17.38 -12.15
N GLN A 224 13.62 -17.65 -12.04
CA GLN A 224 12.95 -17.77 -10.74
C GLN A 224 13.41 -19.01 -9.95
N LYS A 225 13.68 -20.12 -10.65
CA LYS A 225 14.21 -21.35 -10.05
C LYS A 225 15.60 -21.13 -9.44
N ASP A 226 16.47 -20.38 -10.11
CA ASP A 226 17.81 -20.06 -9.63
C ASP A 226 17.79 -19.21 -8.35
N ILE A 227 16.88 -18.22 -8.31
CA ILE A 227 16.65 -17.40 -7.12
C ILE A 227 16.18 -18.27 -5.96
N ILE A 228 15.17 -19.13 -6.21
CA ILE A 228 14.61 -20.02 -5.19
C ILE A 228 15.68 -20.98 -4.67
N ASN A 229 16.51 -21.54 -5.55
CA ASN A 229 17.61 -22.41 -5.19
C ASN A 229 18.60 -21.70 -4.25
N ALA A 230 19.09 -20.51 -4.63
CA ALA A 230 20.02 -19.74 -3.79
C ALA A 230 19.41 -19.42 -2.41
N ILE A 231 18.12 -19.04 -2.38
CA ILE A 231 17.44 -18.81 -1.12
C ILE A 231 17.32 -20.13 -0.34
N HIS A 232 16.98 -21.24 -0.97
CA HIS A 232 16.79 -22.55 -0.34
C HIS A 232 18.10 -23.14 0.23
N THR A 233 19.24 -22.89 -0.40
CA THR A 233 20.58 -23.36 0.04
C THR A 233 21.17 -22.55 1.20
N GLY A 234 20.58 -21.41 1.57
CA GLY A 234 21.02 -20.61 2.71
C GLY A 234 21.80 -19.36 2.34
N GLU A 235 21.93 -19.05 1.04
CA GLU A 235 22.71 -17.89 0.59
C GLU A 235 21.98 -16.57 0.88
N ASN A 236 22.68 -15.60 1.46
CA ASN A 236 22.17 -14.22 1.53
C ASN A 236 21.83 -13.74 0.12
N THR A 237 20.64 -13.19 -0.07
CA THR A 237 20.14 -12.90 -1.42
C THR A 237 19.59 -11.48 -1.51
N PHE A 238 20.05 -10.72 -2.50
CA PHE A 238 19.52 -9.42 -2.88
C PHE A 238 18.78 -9.55 -4.21
N LEU A 239 17.46 -9.36 -4.17
CA LEU A 239 16.56 -9.60 -5.27
C LEU A 239 15.92 -8.32 -5.78
N VAL A 240 16.28 -7.91 -7.01
CA VAL A 240 15.59 -6.86 -7.76
C VAL A 240 14.73 -7.52 -8.82
N MET A 241 13.41 -7.46 -8.64
CA MET A 241 12.45 -7.94 -9.65
C MET A 241 11.28 -6.99 -9.77
N PRO A 242 10.77 -6.69 -10.97
CA PRO A 242 9.63 -5.80 -11.13
C PRO A 242 8.38 -6.28 -10.37
N THR A 243 7.46 -5.36 -10.11
CA THR A 243 6.17 -5.69 -9.50
C THR A 243 5.41 -6.69 -10.38
N GLY A 244 4.81 -7.70 -9.77
CA GLY A 244 4.19 -8.81 -10.49
C GLY A 244 5.18 -9.86 -11.02
N GLY A 245 6.50 -9.68 -10.82
CA GLY A 245 7.54 -10.62 -11.27
C GLY A 245 7.56 -11.97 -10.54
N GLY A 246 6.86 -12.10 -9.41
CA GLY A 246 6.81 -13.34 -8.63
C GLY A 246 7.74 -13.36 -7.40
N LYS A 247 8.19 -12.18 -6.92
CA LYS A 247 9.08 -12.03 -5.74
C LYS A 247 8.60 -12.83 -4.52
N THR A 248 7.32 -12.73 -4.18
CA THR A 248 6.75 -13.42 -3.02
C THR A 248 6.95 -14.92 -3.09
N LEU A 249 6.77 -15.54 -4.27
CA LEU A 249 7.01 -16.96 -4.46
C LEU A 249 8.47 -17.34 -4.17
N CYS A 250 9.42 -16.48 -4.57
CA CYS A 250 10.85 -16.73 -4.44
C CYS A 250 11.30 -17.01 -3.00
N PHE A 251 10.70 -16.33 -2.02
CA PHE A 251 11.01 -16.58 -0.60
C PHE A 251 9.95 -17.44 0.11
N THR A 252 8.71 -17.50 -0.38
CA THR A 252 7.66 -18.32 0.27
C THR A 252 7.92 -19.81 0.07
N LEU A 253 8.23 -20.23 -1.15
CA LEU A 253 8.46 -21.62 -1.48
C LEU A 253 9.60 -22.23 -0.65
N PRO A 254 10.80 -21.63 -0.56
CA PRO A 254 11.86 -22.18 0.30
C PRO A 254 11.50 -22.14 1.79
N ALA A 255 10.72 -21.16 2.26
CA ALA A 255 10.24 -21.13 3.66
C ALA A 255 9.37 -22.34 4.03
N LEU A 256 8.56 -22.82 3.08
CA LEU A 256 7.68 -23.97 3.29
C LEU A 256 8.45 -25.30 3.35
N LEU A 257 9.54 -25.42 2.59
CA LEU A 257 10.33 -26.65 2.50
C LEU A 257 11.33 -26.81 3.66
N ARG A 258 11.73 -25.70 4.28
CA ARG A 258 12.62 -25.72 5.45
C ARG A 258 11.86 -26.05 6.72
N LYS A 259 12.54 -26.37 7.82
CA LYS A 259 11.87 -26.87 9.03
C LYS A 259 11.36 -25.73 9.93
N GLY A 260 12.14 -24.69 10.12
CA GLY A 260 11.81 -23.57 11.02
C GLY A 260 10.93 -22.48 10.42
N VAL A 261 11.01 -21.29 11.00
CA VAL A 261 10.17 -20.13 10.72
C VAL A 261 10.95 -19.11 9.89
N ALA A 262 10.31 -18.61 8.82
CA ALA A 262 10.79 -17.45 8.08
C ALA A 262 10.10 -16.18 8.59
N VAL A 263 10.88 -15.14 8.89
CA VAL A 263 10.36 -13.82 9.30
C VAL A 263 10.32 -12.91 8.09
N VAL A 264 9.16 -12.37 7.74
CA VAL A 264 8.95 -11.51 6.56
C VAL A 264 8.57 -10.10 7.03
N ILE A 265 9.49 -9.16 6.84
CA ILE A 265 9.32 -7.75 7.23
C ILE A 265 8.69 -7.00 6.06
N VAL A 266 7.55 -6.34 6.29
CA VAL A 266 6.80 -5.61 5.27
C VAL A 266 6.56 -4.16 5.68
N PRO A 267 6.64 -3.18 4.74
CA PRO A 267 6.55 -1.76 5.08
C PRO A 267 5.15 -1.29 5.45
N LEU A 268 4.09 -2.02 5.08
CA LEU A 268 2.74 -1.51 5.12
C LEU A 268 1.75 -2.56 5.63
N LEU A 269 0.80 -2.12 6.45
CA LEU A 269 -0.28 -2.96 6.95
C LEU A 269 -1.08 -3.60 5.82
N ALA A 270 -1.41 -2.82 4.78
CA ALA A 270 -2.16 -3.28 3.63
C ALA A 270 -1.42 -4.41 2.88
N LEU A 271 -0.10 -4.29 2.73
CA LEU A 271 0.72 -5.32 2.07
C LEU A 271 0.77 -6.60 2.92
N GLY A 272 1.05 -6.49 4.22
CA GLY A 272 1.06 -7.65 5.12
C GLY A 272 -0.29 -8.36 5.18
N THR A 273 -1.39 -7.60 5.21
CA THR A 273 -2.75 -8.14 5.20
C THR A 273 -3.06 -8.88 3.90
N ASP A 274 -2.65 -8.33 2.75
CA ASP A 274 -2.89 -8.98 1.46
C ASP A 274 -2.03 -10.25 1.29
N ILE A 275 -0.78 -10.24 1.76
CA ILE A 275 0.06 -11.45 1.78
C ILE A 275 -0.58 -12.53 2.65
N LEU A 276 -1.02 -12.18 3.88
CA LEU A 276 -1.66 -13.13 4.78
C LEU A 276 -2.91 -13.75 4.15
N ARG A 277 -3.79 -12.93 3.55
CA ARG A 277 -4.99 -13.41 2.85
C ARG A 277 -4.66 -14.43 1.75
N ARG A 278 -3.64 -14.15 0.92
CA ARG A 278 -3.20 -15.08 -0.14
C ARG A 278 -2.64 -16.38 0.42
N TYR A 279 -1.97 -16.32 1.58
CA TYR A 279 -1.47 -17.51 2.27
C TYR A 279 -2.62 -18.33 2.86
N GLU A 280 -3.62 -17.70 3.45
CA GLU A 280 -4.84 -18.37 3.95
C GLU A 280 -5.59 -19.08 2.83
N GLU A 281 -5.78 -18.42 1.68
CA GLU A 281 -6.38 -19.02 0.47
C GLU A 281 -5.66 -20.29 0.01
N LYS A 282 -4.34 -20.37 0.24
CA LYS A 282 -3.48 -21.52 -0.08
C LYS A 282 -3.22 -22.46 1.10
N ARG A 283 -3.84 -22.21 2.26
CA ARG A 283 -3.63 -22.96 3.52
C ARG A 283 -2.16 -22.99 3.96
N ILE A 284 -1.41 -21.93 3.66
CA ILE A 284 -0.03 -21.74 4.12
C ILE A 284 -0.04 -21.27 5.58
N PRO A 285 0.67 -21.95 6.52
CA PRO A 285 0.69 -21.55 7.93
C PRO A 285 1.46 -20.24 8.14
N ALA A 286 0.72 -19.13 8.25
CA ALA A 286 1.30 -17.81 8.41
C ALA A 286 0.53 -16.99 9.43
N VAL A 287 1.23 -16.04 10.07
CA VAL A 287 0.65 -15.08 11.02
C VAL A 287 1.15 -13.68 10.70
N PHE A 288 0.33 -12.66 10.95
CA PHE A 288 0.71 -11.26 10.76
C PHE A 288 0.71 -10.50 12.09
N LEU A 289 1.86 -9.96 12.47
CA LEU A 289 2.02 -9.08 13.63
C LEU A 289 2.22 -7.62 13.21
N SER A 290 1.40 -6.74 13.77
CA SER A 290 1.48 -5.30 13.57
C SER A 290 1.30 -4.53 14.90
N HIS A 291 1.38 -3.21 14.84
CA HIS A 291 1.06 -2.36 15.99
C HIS A 291 -0.42 -2.45 16.39
N LEU A 292 -1.30 -2.87 15.48
CA LEU A 292 -2.74 -3.06 15.72
C LEU A 292 -3.10 -4.45 16.28
N THR A 293 -2.14 -5.38 16.37
CA THR A 293 -2.41 -6.72 16.87
C THR A 293 -2.80 -6.67 18.35
N ALA A 294 -3.97 -7.23 18.67
CA ALA A 294 -4.48 -7.33 20.04
C ALA A 294 -3.56 -8.21 20.91
N GLU A 295 -3.48 -7.91 22.20
CA GLU A 295 -2.57 -8.57 23.13
C GLU A 295 -2.84 -10.09 23.27
N VAL A 296 -4.11 -10.49 23.27
CA VAL A 296 -4.50 -11.92 23.31
C VAL A 296 -3.96 -12.68 22.10
N THR A 297 -4.10 -12.10 20.90
CA THR A 297 -3.57 -12.68 19.65
C THR A 297 -2.05 -12.71 19.68
N LEU A 298 -1.41 -11.62 20.14
CA LEU A 298 0.04 -11.55 20.29
C LEU A 298 0.55 -12.66 21.20
N ASN A 299 -0.03 -12.83 22.39
CA ASN A 299 0.38 -13.86 23.35
C ASN A 299 0.22 -15.28 22.78
N THR A 300 -0.84 -15.52 22.02
CA THR A 300 -1.07 -16.80 21.34
C THR A 300 0.02 -17.09 20.29
N VAL A 301 0.38 -16.10 19.48
CA VAL A 301 1.45 -16.22 18.48
C VAL A 301 2.80 -16.42 19.15
N ILE A 302 3.11 -15.64 20.19
CA ILE A 302 4.37 -15.77 20.94
C ILE A 302 4.48 -17.15 21.60
N HIS A 303 3.38 -17.70 22.13
CA HIS A 303 3.35 -19.06 22.67
C HIS A 303 3.66 -20.12 21.59
N ASP A 304 3.07 -20.02 20.40
CA ASP A 304 3.37 -20.92 19.27
C ASP A 304 4.85 -20.84 18.85
N LEU A 305 5.36 -19.63 18.65
CA LEU A 305 6.73 -19.39 18.21
C LEU A 305 7.78 -19.80 19.26
N ASN A 306 7.43 -19.74 20.55
CA ASN A 306 8.29 -20.22 21.64
C ASN A 306 8.28 -21.75 21.81
N SER A 307 7.37 -22.46 21.15
CA SER A 307 7.37 -23.93 21.16
C SER A 307 8.55 -24.50 20.38
N ASN A 308 8.92 -25.76 20.68
CA ASN A 308 9.96 -26.48 19.94
C ASN A 308 9.49 -26.92 18.54
N THR A 309 8.18 -26.87 18.30
CA THR A 309 7.53 -27.25 17.03
C THR A 309 6.49 -26.19 16.64
N PRO A 310 6.93 -24.97 16.27
CA PRO A 310 5.99 -23.92 15.88
C PRO A 310 5.12 -24.38 14.71
N LYS A 311 3.81 -24.11 14.81
CA LYS A 311 2.89 -24.35 13.68
C LYS A 311 3.05 -23.27 12.61
N THR A 312 3.47 -22.08 13.01
CA THR A 312 3.76 -20.97 12.10
C THR A 312 4.98 -21.26 11.23
N LYS A 313 4.83 -21.15 9.90
CA LYS A 313 5.95 -21.23 8.94
C LYS A 313 6.44 -19.85 8.52
N LEU A 314 5.53 -18.90 8.39
CA LEU A 314 5.81 -17.52 7.96
C LEU A 314 5.28 -16.52 9.00
N LEU A 315 6.19 -15.80 9.64
CA LEU A 315 5.85 -14.67 10.51
C LEU A 315 5.97 -13.37 9.70
N ILE A 316 4.84 -12.82 9.26
CA ILE A 316 4.78 -11.51 8.61
C ILE A 316 4.77 -10.44 9.70
N ILE A 317 5.59 -9.41 9.59
CA ILE A 317 5.72 -8.40 10.64
C ILE A 317 6.04 -7.00 10.09
N THR A 318 5.55 -5.96 10.74
CA THR A 318 5.97 -4.57 10.44
C THR A 318 7.26 -4.21 11.20
N PRO A 319 8.14 -3.34 10.65
CA PRO A 319 9.35 -2.90 11.33
C PRO A 319 9.10 -2.39 12.75
N GLU A 320 8.04 -1.60 12.96
CA GLU A 320 7.68 -1.05 14.27
C GLU A 320 7.37 -2.14 15.28
N SER A 321 6.70 -3.21 14.85
CA SER A 321 6.35 -4.32 15.74
C SER A 321 7.56 -5.16 16.09
N LEU A 322 8.50 -5.31 15.15
CA LEU A 322 9.75 -6.05 15.37
C LEU A 322 10.74 -5.27 16.25
N VAL A 323 10.82 -3.95 16.07
CA VAL A 323 11.81 -3.12 16.76
C VAL A 323 11.31 -2.62 18.11
N ASN A 324 10.06 -2.16 18.18
CA ASN A 324 9.57 -1.44 19.37
C ASN A 324 8.92 -2.35 20.42
N LYS A 325 8.66 -3.63 20.11
CA LYS A 325 8.09 -4.60 21.07
C LYS A 325 9.17 -5.59 21.54
N PRO A 326 9.74 -5.43 22.75
CA PRO A 326 10.79 -6.31 23.26
C PRO A 326 10.40 -7.80 23.27
N VAL A 327 9.13 -8.12 23.58
CA VAL A 327 8.63 -9.50 23.57
C VAL A 327 8.72 -10.15 22.19
N VAL A 328 8.48 -9.38 21.12
CA VAL A 328 8.54 -9.89 19.75
C VAL A 328 10.00 -10.10 19.34
N TRP A 329 10.87 -9.14 19.64
CA TRP A 329 12.30 -9.29 19.40
C TRP A 329 12.89 -10.49 20.14
N GLY A 330 12.59 -10.63 21.44
CA GLY A 330 13.03 -11.77 22.24
C GLY A 330 12.55 -13.11 21.70
N CYS A 331 11.35 -13.16 21.12
CA CYS A 331 10.85 -14.36 20.45
C CYS A 331 11.65 -14.72 19.18
N VAL A 332 11.99 -13.72 18.35
CA VAL A 332 12.84 -13.93 17.16
C VAL A 332 14.24 -14.39 17.54
N VAL A 333 14.83 -13.79 18.59
CA VAL A 333 16.12 -14.22 19.15
C VAL A 333 16.02 -15.65 19.68
N GLY A 334 14.97 -15.99 20.42
CA GLY A 334 14.75 -17.35 20.92
C GLY A 334 14.59 -18.38 19.79
N LEU A 335 13.91 -18.04 18.69
CA LEU A 335 13.86 -18.91 17.50
C LEU A 335 15.26 -19.16 16.94
N LYS A 336 16.11 -18.12 16.88
CA LYS A 336 17.50 -18.26 16.43
C LYS A 336 18.31 -19.17 17.36
N GLU A 337 18.25 -18.96 18.67
CA GLU A 337 18.97 -19.75 19.66
C GLU A 337 18.60 -21.24 19.61
N ARG A 338 17.32 -21.55 19.30
CA ARG A 338 16.83 -22.91 19.10
C ARG A 338 17.12 -23.50 17.72
N GLY A 339 17.76 -22.75 16.81
CA GLY A 339 17.99 -23.19 15.43
C GLY A 339 16.71 -23.30 14.59
N LEU A 340 15.65 -22.58 14.97
CA LEU A 340 14.34 -22.58 14.31
C LEU A 340 14.09 -21.31 13.49
N LEU A 341 15.00 -20.32 13.49
CA LEU A 341 14.92 -19.18 12.59
C LEU A 341 15.66 -19.48 11.28
N GLU A 342 14.90 -19.68 10.20
CA GLU A 342 15.46 -20.12 8.90
C GLU A 342 16.03 -18.96 8.08
N MET A 343 15.28 -17.86 8.00
CA MET A 343 15.69 -16.67 7.27
C MET A 343 14.89 -15.45 7.71
N VAL A 344 15.45 -14.27 7.44
CA VAL A 344 14.76 -12.99 7.55
C VAL A 344 14.64 -12.38 6.15
N VAL A 345 13.41 -12.17 5.71
CA VAL A 345 13.08 -11.50 4.47
C VAL A 345 12.76 -10.04 4.76
N VAL A 346 13.45 -9.11 4.10
CA VAL A 346 13.13 -7.68 4.09
C VAL A 346 12.47 -7.36 2.77
N ASP A 347 11.14 -7.31 2.74
CA ASP A 347 10.39 -6.94 1.54
C ASP A 347 10.30 -5.43 1.38
N GLU A 348 10.24 -4.98 0.13
CA GLU A 348 10.39 -3.57 -0.27
C GLU A 348 11.60 -2.89 0.41
N ALA A 349 12.76 -3.56 0.37
CA ALA A 349 13.97 -3.11 1.04
C ALA A 349 14.44 -1.70 0.62
N HIS A 350 14.00 -1.19 -0.54
CA HIS A 350 14.23 0.18 -0.97
C HIS A 350 13.66 1.23 0.01
N CYS A 351 12.68 0.87 0.83
CA CYS A 351 12.14 1.73 1.88
C CYS A 351 13.21 2.14 2.91
N MET A 352 14.28 1.36 3.07
CA MET A 352 15.41 1.74 3.95
C MET A 352 16.11 3.02 3.50
N ASP A 353 16.31 3.20 2.19
CA ASP A 353 16.97 4.38 1.60
C ASP A 353 15.97 5.51 1.28
N GLN A 354 14.77 5.15 0.80
CA GLN A 354 13.80 6.13 0.29
C GLN A 354 12.81 6.63 1.34
N MET A 355 12.50 5.83 2.36
CA MET A 355 11.43 6.11 3.33
C MET A 355 11.90 6.19 4.79
N GLY A 356 13.18 5.92 5.05
CA GLY A 356 13.78 5.93 6.40
C GLY A 356 13.52 7.24 7.16
N HIS A 357 13.47 8.39 6.49
CA HIS A 357 13.23 9.67 7.17
C HIS A 357 11.91 10.38 6.80
N GLU A 358 11.33 10.11 5.62
CA GLU A 358 10.07 10.75 5.22
C GLU A 358 8.81 10.02 5.72
N PHE A 359 8.92 8.74 6.12
CA PHE A 359 7.74 7.93 6.44
C PHE A 359 7.93 6.94 7.60
N ARG A 360 9.09 6.27 7.74
CA ARG A 360 9.33 5.24 8.79
C ARG A 360 10.80 5.13 9.27
N PRO A 361 11.23 5.94 10.26
CA PRO A 361 12.55 5.84 10.93
C PRO A 361 12.94 4.44 11.41
N THR A 362 11.96 3.62 11.75
CA THR A 362 12.20 2.27 12.25
C THR A 362 12.86 1.34 11.22
N TYR A 363 12.81 1.64 9.92
CA TYR A 363 13.53 0.85 8.91
C TYR A 363 15.05 0.92 9.08
N LEU A 364 15.60 2.05 9.55
CA LEU A 364 17.04 2.18 9.80
C LEU A 364 17.50 1.33 10.99
N GLN A 365 16.59 1.05 11.92
CA GLN A 365 16.84 0.20 13.08
C GLN A 365 16.83 -1.29 12.71
N LEU A 366 16.49 -1.66 11.47
CA LEU A 366 16.61 -3.03 10.98
C LEU A 366 18.07 -3.48 10.82
N SER A 367 19.05 -2.59 10.91
CA SER A 367 20.48 -2.95 10.96
C SER A 367 20.79 -3.93 12.10
N LYS A 368 20.02 -3.92 13.19
CA LYS A 368 20.12 -4.90 14.29
C LYS A 368 19.87 -6.34 13.86
N LEU A 369 19.23 -6.58 12.71
CA LEU A 369 19.05 -7.92 12.14
C LEU A 369 20.39 -8.61 11.86
N ALA A 370 21.45 -7.84 11.60
CA ALA A 370 22.80 -8.36 11.41
C ALA A 370 23.30 -9.14 12.65
N GLU A 371 22.85 -8.76 13.85
CA GLU A 371 23.21 -9.43 15.11
C GLU A 371 22.70 -10.88 15.16
N LEU A 372 21.62 -11.19 14.44
CA LEU A 372 21.03 -12.54 14.39
C LEU A 372 21.91 -13.53 13.62
N LYS A 373 22.91 -13.09 12.84
CA LYS A 373 23.78 -13.95 12.01
C LYS A 373 23.00 -15.06 11.30
N THR A 374 21.92 -14.66 10.64
CA THR A 374 20.97 -15.56 9.96
C THR A 374 20.85 -15.11 8.50
N GLN A 375 20.44 -16.02 7.61
CA GLN A 375 20.24 -15.69 6.21
C GLN A 375 19.29 -14.49 6.06
N ILE A 376 19.72 -13.49 5.29
CA ILE A 376 18.94 -12.31 4.94
C ILE A 376 18.58 -12.36 3.46
N VAL A 377 17.31 -12.15 3.16
CA VAL A 377 16.78 -12.00 1.80
C VAL A 377 16.19 -10.62 1.66
N ALA A 378 16.86 -9.72 0.96
CA ALA A 378 16.35 -8.36 0.69
C ALA A 378 15.70 -8.31 -0.70
N CYS A 379 14.42 -7.96 -0.75
CA CYS A 379 13.63 -7.95 -1.99
C CYS A 379 13.13 -6.54 -2.31
N THR A 380 13.14 -6.15 -3.58
CA THR A 380 12.60 -4.86 -4.03
C THR A 380 12.21 -4.88 -5.50
N ALA A 381 11.26 -4.02 -5.90
CA ALA A 381 10.96 -3.77 -7.30
C ALA A 381 11.92 -2.79 -7.97
N THR A 382 12.45 -1.86 -7.20
CA THR A 382 13.15 -0.69 -7.70
C THR A 382 14.30 -0.38 -6.75
N ALA A 383 15.52 -0.80 -7.11
CA ALA A 383 16.73 -0.41 -6.42
C ALA A 383 17.80 0.01 -7.42
N THR A 384 18.25 1.26 -7.30
CA THR A 384 19.43 1.73 -8.02
C THR A 384 20.68 1.09 -7.42
N PRO A 385 21.85 1.15 -8.10
CA PRO A 385 23.10 0.64 -7.54
C PRO A 385 23.45 1.27 -6.18
N THR A 386 23.15 2.55 -5.99
CA THR A 386 23.37 3.24 -4.71
C THR A 386 22.44 2.73 -3.61
N THR A 387 21.15 2.54 -3.92
CA THR A 387 20.18 1.96 -2.97
C THR A 387 20.55 0.52 -2.59
N LYS A 388 20.99 -0.29 -3.56
CA LYS A 388 21.50 -1.65 -3.32
C LYS A 388 22.66 -1.62 -2.34
N GLN A 389 23.69 -0.82 -2.61
CA GLN A 389 24.86 -0.73 -1.74
C GLN A 389 24.48 -0.26 -0.34
N PHE A 390 23.59 0.73 -0.23
CA PHE A 390 23.08 1.22 1.05
C PHE A 390 22.44 0.10 1.87
N ILE A 391 21.54 -0.68 1.28
CA ILE A 391 20.84 -1.79 1.94
C ILE A 391 21.82 -2.88 2.36
N MET A 392 22.72 -3.29 1.45
CA MET A 392 23.69 -4.35 1.73
C MET A 392 24.62 -4.00 2.89
N THR A 393 25.08 -2.75 2.95
CA THR A 393 25.90 -2.24 4.07
C THR A 393 25.11 -2.22 5.38
N HIS A 394 23.89 -1.67 5.38
CA HIS A 394 23.09 -1.54 6.61
C HIS A 394 22.62 -2.87 7.19
N LEU A 395 22.28 -3.84 6.33
CA LEU A 395 21.89 -5.19 6.75
C LEU A 395 23.10 -6.13 6.94
N GLN A 396 24.33 -5.64 6.70
CA GLN A 396 25.58 -6.42 6.78
C GLN A 396 25.50 -7.76 6.02
N MET A 397 25.00 -7.74 4.79
CA MET A 397 24.69 -8.95 4.04
C MET A 397 25.92 -9.74 3.54
N GLY A 398 27.14 -9.23 3.76
CA GLY A 398 28.40 -9.93 3.43
C GLY A 398 28.45 -10.43 1.98
N GLU A 399 28.91 -11.67 1.80
CA GLU A 399 28.77 -12.37 0.51
C GLU A 399 27.29 -12.64 0.23
N CYS A 400 26.78 -12.02 -0.84
CA CYS A 400 25.37 -12.05 -1.17
C CYS A 400 25.17 -12.27 -2.67
N ARG A 401 24.36 -13.27 -3.02
CA ARG A 401 23.88 -13.46 -4.39
C ARG A 401 22.96 -12.31 -4.77
N THR A 402 23.31 -11.60 -5.84
CA THR A 402 22.42 -10.60 -6.42
C THR A 402 21.72 -11.16 -7.65
N PHE A 403 20.40 -11.05 -7.69
CA PHE A 403 19.61 -11.29 -8.88
C PHE A 403 18.96 -9.98 -9.33
N HIS A 404 19.09 -9.69 -10.62
CA HIS A 404 18.52 -8.49 -11.23
C HIS A 404 17.72 -8.88 -12.46
N ASN A 405 16.39 -8.78 -12.36
CA ASN A 405 15.51 -8.81 -13.51
C ASN A 405 15.35 -7.39 -14.03
N SER A 406 15.41 -7.23 -15.35
CA SER A 406 15.25 -5.94 -16.00
C SER A 406 13.96 -5.25 -15.55
N VAL A 407 14.03 -3.94 -15.31
CA VAL A 407 12.87 -3.10 -15.02
C VAL A 407 12.09 -2.72 -16.29
N ASP A 408 12.56 -3.15 -17.47
CA ASP A 408 11.99 -2.80 -18.77
C ASP A 408 10.55 -3.35 -18.94
N ARG A 409 9.62 -2.45 -19.23
CA ARG A 409 8.22 -2.77 -19.54
C ARG A 409 7.92 -2.39 -20.98
N ARG A 410 8.26 -3.27 -21.93
CA ARG A 410 8.17 -2.99 -23.38
C ARG A 410 6.77 -2.61 -23.86
N ASN A 411 5.74 -2.98 -23.10
CA ASN A 411 4.36 -2.66 -23.41
C ASN A 411 3.92 -1.24 -22.97
N ILE A 412 4.72 -0.50 -22.20
CA ILE A 412 4.37 0.85 -21.72
C ILE A 412 5.00 1.92 -22.62
N GLN A 413 4.21 2.79 -23.24
CA GLN A 413 4.73 3.93 -23.99
C GLN A 413 5.01 5.11 -23.03
N TYR A 414 6.20 5.70 -23.11
CA TYR A 414 6.61 6.79 -22.22
C TYR A 414 6.60 8.14 -22.95
N SER A 415 5.93 9.14 -22.38
CA SER A 415 5.95 10.52 -22.90
C SER A 415 6.05 11.58 -21.81
N VAL A 416 6.79 12.64 -22.08
CA VAL A 416 6.89 13.82 -21.22
C VAL A 416 6.40 15.05 -21.99
N ARG A 417 5.31 15.66 -21.53
CA ARG A 417 4.68 16.83 -22.14
C ARG A 417 4.90 18.05 -21.25
N LEU A 418 4.88 19.24 -21.85
CA LEU A 418 4.91 20.49 -21.08
C LEU A 418 3.60 20.66 -20.30
N LYS A 419 3.72 20.90 -19.00
CA LYS A 419 2.58 21.20 -18.14
C LYS A 419 2.06 22.61 -18.43
N GLY A 420 0.73 22.74 -18.47
CA GLY A 420 0.03 24.01 -18.67
C GLY A 420 0.47 25.11 -17.71
N LYS A 421 0.43 26.36 -18.17
CA LYS A 421 0.85 27.52 -17.36
C LYS A 421 -0.20 27.95 -16.33
N THR A 422 -1.47 27.62 -16.57
CA THR A 422 -2.60 27.88 -15.67
C THR A 422 -3.21 26.56 -15.20
N ARG A 423 -4.06 26.63 -14.16
CA ARG A 423 -4.74 25.45 -13.62
C ARG A 423 -5.71 24.87 -14.65
N GLU A 424 -6.45 25.72 -15.35
CA GLU A 424 -7.42 25.34 -16.37
C GLU A 424 -6.73 24.62 -17.54
N ALA A 425 -5.57 25.12 -17.98
CA ALA A 425 -4.77 24.46 -19.00
C ALA A 425 -4.27 23.08 -18.53
N CYS A 426 -3.83 22.96 -17.27
CA CYS A 426 -3.42 21.66 -16.71
C CYS A 426 -4.60 20.68 -16.65
N HIS A 427 -5.77 21.13 -16.21
CA HIS A 427 -6.97 20.30 -16.12
C HIS A 427 -7.43 19.84 -17.50
N GLY A 428 -7.44 20.75 -18.48
CA GLY A 428 -7.76 20.44 -19.87
C GLY A 428 -6.82 19.40 -20.47
N GLN A 429 -5.51 19.52 -20.24
CA GLN A 429 -4.51 18.53 -20.68
C GLN A 429 -4.74 17.14 -20.10
N VAL A 430 -5.08 17.05 -18.81
CA VAL A 430 -5.40 15.76 -18.18
C VAL A 430 -6.70 15.21 -18.75
N CYS A 431 -7.72 16.06 -18.91
CA CYS A 431 -9.02 15.68 -19.48
C CYS A 431 -8.88 15.13 -20.90
N GLU A 432 -8.10 15.79 -21.76
CA GLU A 432 -7.79 15.35 -23.13
C GLU A 432 -7.25 13.91 -23.15
N VAL A 433 -6.22 13.63 -22.36
CA VAL A 433 -5.63 12.28 -22.28
C VAL A 433 -6.65 11.24 -21.79
N VAL A 434 -7.47 11.59 -20.81
CA VAL A 434 -8.50 10.67 -20.28
C VAL A 434 -9.61 10.42 -21.31
N LEU A 435 -9.99 11.43 -22.09
CA LEU A 435 -10.98 11.32 -23.16
C LEU A 435 -10.45 10.50 -24.36
N ASP A 436 -9.17 10.61 -24.68
CA ASP A 436 -8.50 9.73 -25.66
C ASP A 436 -8.55 8.25 -25.24
N HIS A 437 -8.65 8.01 -23.93
CA HIS A 437 -8.77 6.69 -23.32
C HIS A 437 -10.17 6.45 -22.73
N LYS A 438 -11.21 6.98 -23.38
CA LYS A 438 -12.60 6.85 -22.90
C LYS A 438 -12.96 5.39 -22.61
N GLU A 439 -13.63 5.17 -21.48
CA GLU A 439 -14.06 3.85 -20.99
C GLU A 439 -12.92 2.85 -20.68
N GLN A 440 -11.66 3.32 -20.68
CA GLN A 440 -10.52 2.54 -20.25
C GLN A 440 -10.11 2.87 -18.82
N CYS A 441 -9.54 1.88 -18.14
CA CYS A 441 -9.08 2.07 -16.78
C CYS A 441 -7.78 2.89 -16.75
N GLY A 442 -7.70 3.91 -15.89
CA GLY A 442 -6.50 4.71 -15.73
C GLY A 442 -6.26 5.27 -14.34
N ILE A 443 -5.07 5.80 -14.14
CA ILE A 443 -4.65 6.47 -12.90
C ILE A 443 -4.13 7.88 -13.24
N VAL A 444 -4.51 8.87 -12.45
CA VAL A 444 -3.96 10.23 -12.50
C VAL A 444 -3.27 10.54 -11.18
N TYR A 445 -1.94 10.63 -11.20
CA TYR A 445 -1.12 11.04 -10.07
C TYR A 445 -0.98 12.56 -9.98
N CYS A 446 -1.30 13.11 -8.82
CA CYS A 446 -1.15 14.53 -8.50
C CYS A 446 -0.17 14.73 -7.33
N GLN A 447 0.57 15.85 -7.36
CA GLN A 447 1.54 16.17 -6.30
C GLN A 447 0.90 16.62 -4.97
N THR A 448 -0.34 17.13 -5.01
CA THR A 448 -1.06 17.67 -3.86
C THR A 448 -2.48 17.13 -3.75
N VAL A 449 -3.03 17.13 -2.53
CA VAL A 449 -4.43 16.75 -2.26
C VAL A 449 -5.41 17.73 -2.91
N SER A 450 -5.04 19.01 -3.04
CA SER A 450 -5.87 20.00 -3.75
C SER A 450 -6.03 19.59 -5.20
N ASP A 451 -4.92 19.32 -5.89
CA ASP A 451 -4.95 18.93 -7.30
C ASP A 451 -5.74 17.62 -7.51
N VAL A 452 -5.69 16.67 -6.56
CA VAL A 452 -6.54 15.46 -6.61
C VAL A 452 -8.02 15.84 -6.63
N LYS A 453 -8.46 16.75 -5.76
CA LYS A 453 -9.86 17.19 -5.71
C LYS A 453 -10.24 17.95 -6.98
N ASP A 454 -9.39 18.87 -7.40
CA ASP A 454 -9.64 19.75 -8.55
C ASP A 454 -9.78 18.94 -9.86
N ILE A 455 -8.84 18.02 -10.12
CA ILE A 455 -8.88 17.13 -11.28
C ILE A 455 -10.08 16.18 -11.20
N HIS A 456 -10.36 15.61 -10.02
CA HIS A 456 -11.51 14.73 -9.85
C HIS A 456 -12.83 15.41 -10.25
N TYR A 457 -13.08 16.63 -9.75
CA TYR A 457 -14.29 17.37 -10.10
C TYR A 457 -14.32 17.76 -11.58
N HIS A 458 -13.20 18.25 -12.13
CA HIS A 458 -13.13 18.62 -13.54
C HIS A 458 -13.43 17.43 -14.47
N LEU A 459 -12.92 16.24 -14.17
CA LEU A 459 -13.21 15.04 -14.95
C LEU A 459 -14.69 14.61 -14.79
N GLN A 460 -15.28 14.74 -13.60
CA GLN A 460 -16.70 14.45 -13.39
C GLN A 460 -17.62 15.40 -14.17
N GLU A 461 -17.30 16.69 -14.20
CA GLU A 461 -18.04 17.69 -15.00
C GLU A 461 -18.01 17.37 -16.50
N ASN A 462 -16.97 16.68 -16.97
CA ASN A 462 -16.84 16.18 -18.34
C ASN A 462 -17.40 14.75 -18.53
N GLY A 463 -18.19 14.24 -17.58
CA GLY A 463 -18.90 12.96 -17.70
C GLY A 463 -18.05 11.71 -17.45
N ILE A 464 -16.86 11.84 -16.89
CA ILE A 464 -15.94 10.72 -16.67
C ILE A 464 -16.17 10.12 -15.27
N LYS A 465 -16.27 8.78 -15.19
CA LYS A 465 -16.47 8.07 -13.91
C LYS A 465 -15.16 8.02 -13.13
N THR A 466 -14.98 8.96 -12.21
CA THR A 466 -13.75 9.05 -11.41
C THR A 466 -13.99 8.81 -9.93
N VAL A 467 -12.93 8.40 -9.23
CA VAL A 467 -12.79 8.39 -7.76
C VAL A 467 -11.48 9.06 -7.36
N LYS A 468 -11.38 9.46 -6.08
CA LYS A 468 -10.21 10.13 -5.53
C LYS A 468 -9.58 9.35 -4.36
N TYR A 469 -8.25 9.40 -4.24
CA TYR A 469 -7.54 8.78 -3.12
C TYR A 469 -6.26 9.54 -2.76
N HIS A 470 -6.07 9.94 -1.49
CA HIS A 470 -4.90 10.73 -1.11
C HIS A 470 -4.22 10.33 0.20
N GLY A 471 -4.60 9.19 0.80
CA GLY A 471 -3.96 8.60 1.99
C GLY A 471 -4.11 9.38 3.31
N THR A 472 -4.41 10.67 3.26
CA THR A 472 -4.62 11.52 4.44
C THR A 472 -6.08 11.46 4.87
N GLY A 473 -6.44 10.46 5.66
CA GLY A 473 -7.76 10.33 6.28
C GLY A 473 -7.65 9.53 7.57
N THR A 474 -8.47 9.88 8.57
CA THR A 474 -8.68 9.07 9.77
C THR A 474 -10.17 8.79 9.91
N GLY A 475 -10.52 7.64 10.49
CA GLY A 475 -11.92 7.25 10.68
C GLY A 475 -12.68 7.11 9.36
N GLN A 476 -13.80 7.83 9.21
CA GLN A 476 -14.68 7.75 8.04
C GLN A 476 -13.97 8.07 6.72
N ASN A 477 -13.06 9.07 6.71
CA ASN A 477 -12.34 9.46 5.50
C ASN A 477 -11.39 8.36 4.98
N GLU A 478 -10.82 7.55 5.87
CA GLU A 478 -9.98 6.42 5.49
C GLU A 478 -10.83 5.31 4.85
N GLN A 479 -12.01 5.04 5.45
CA GLN A 479 -12.95 4.04 4.95
C GLN A 479 -13.51 4.43 3.58
N GLU A 480 -13.86 5.70 3.38
CA GLU A 480 -14.29 6.23 2.07
C GLU A 480 -13.19 6.11 1.01
N GLY A 481 -11.94 6.42 1.38
CA GLY A 481 -10.79 6.25 0.48
C GLY A 481 -10.58 4.79 0.09
N ARG A 482 -10.69 3.86 1.05
CA ARG A 482 -10.59 2.41 0.78
C ARG A 482 -11.73 1.93 -0.11
N GLN A 483 -12.96 2.40 0.14
CA GLN A 483 -14.10 2.05 -0.70
C GLN A 483 -13.92 2.57 -2.13
N SER A 484 -13.47 3.82 -2.28
CA SER A 484 -13.14 4.43 -3.59
C SER A 484 -12.14 3.59 -4.38
N LEU A 485 -11.09 3.10 -3.70
CA LEU A 485 -10.10 2.23 -4.32
C LEU A 485 -10.70 0.88 -4.75
N LEU A 486 -11.56 0.28 -3.92
CA LEU A 486 -12.25 -0.98 -4.23
C LEU A 486 -13.20 -0.81 -5.42
N ASP A 487 -13.94 0.29 -5.49
CA ASP A 487 -14.89 0.57 -6.58
C ASP A 487 -14.16 0.66 -7.92
N TRP A 488 -13.01 1.33 -7.95
CA TRP A 488 -12.15 1.39 -9.14
C TRP A 488 -11.53 0.03 -9.46
N GLN A 489 -11.05 -0.72 -8.46
CA GLN A 489 -10.51 -2.07 -8.68
C GLN A 489 -11.54 -3.01 -9.30
N ARG A 490 -12.80 -2.91 -8.87
CA ARG A 490 -13.95 -3.68 -9.39
C ARG A 490 -14.46 -3.20 -10.75
N GLY A 491 -13.93 -2.10 -11.30
CA GLY A 491 -14.37 -1.54 -12.58
C GLY A 491 -15.69 -0.76 -12.50
N LEU A 492 -16.13 -0.35 -11.31
CA LEU A 492 -17.29 0.54 -11.15
C LEU A 492 -16.97 1.99 -11.55
N LYS A 493 -15.68 2.31 -11.63
CA LYS A 493 -15.12 3.63 -11.92
C LYS A 493 -13.93 3.44 -12.86
N ASP A 494 -13.80 4.34 -13.83
CA ASP A 494 -12.81 4.21 -14.91
C ASP A 494 -11.45 4.77 -14.43
N VAL A 495 -11.47 5.91 -13.73
CA VAL A 495 -10.24 6.64 -13.38
C VAL A 495 -10.07 6.84 -11.87
N LEU A 496 -8.88 6.50 -11.39
CA LEU A 496 -8.43 6.83 -10.04
C LEU A 496 -7.56 8.08 -10.06
N VAL A 497 -8.01 9.16 -9.43
CA VAL A 497 -7.20 10.38 -9.22
C VAL A 497 -6.57 10.31 -7.83
N ALA A 498 -5.24 10.31 -7.74
CA ALA A 498 -4.57 10.04 -6.48
C ALA A 498 -3.27 10.79 -6.24
N THR A 499 -2.83 10.86 -4.99
CA THR A 499 -1.44 11.15 -4.65
C THR A 499 -0.61 9.86 -4.66
N LYS A 500 0.70 9.97 -4.43
CA LYS A 500 1.62 8.83 -4.22
C LYS A 500 1.10 7.80 -3.19
N ALA A 501 0.20 8.18 -2.30
CA ALA A 501 -0.43 7.29 -1.33
C ALA A 501 -1.13 6.07 -1.95
N ALA A 502 -1.61 6.16 -3.20
CA ALA A 502 -2.16 5.02 -3.94
C ALA A 502 -1.10 3.96 -4.34
N GLY A 503 0.13 4.08 -3.85
CA GLY A 503 1.27 3.26 -4.26
C GLY A 503 1.21 1.79 -3.81
N ALA A 504 0.60 1.49 -2.67
CA ALA A 504 0.64 0.14 -2.13
C ALA A 504 -0.65 -0.64 -2.40
N GLY A 505 -0.52 -1.88 -2.89
CA GLY A 505 -1.66 -2.81 -3.03
C GLY A 505 -2.56 -2.58 -4.25
N ILE A 506 -2.23 -1.67 -5.17
CA ILE A 506 -2.89 -1.63 -6.48
C ILE A 506 -2.32 -2.75 -7.36
N ASP A 507 -3.17 -3.73 -7.68
CA ASP A 507 -2.90 -4.84 -8.58
C ASP A 507 -4.05 -5.07 -9.56
N LYS A 508 -4.36 -4.03 -10.34
CA LYS A 508 -5.33 -4.09 -11.44
C LYS A 508 -4.59 -4.38 -12.75
N PRO A 509 -4.87 -5.48 -13.46
CA PRO A 509 -4.09 -5.91 -14.62
C PRO A 509 -4.25 -4.99 -15.85
N ASP A 510 -5.43 -4.38 -15.98
CA ASP A 510 -5.95 -3.75 -17.18
C ASP A 510 -5.89 -2.20 -17.17
N VAL A 511 -4.98 -1.60 -16.40
CA VAL A 511 -4.74 -0.15 -16.43
C VAL A 511 -4.08 0.26 -17.76
N ARG A 512 -4.76 1.08 -18.55
CA ARG A 512 -4.34 1.49 -19.91
C ARG A 512 -3.54 2.77 -19.95
N PHE A 513 -3.73 3.67 -18.99
CA PHE A 513 -2.94 4.88 -18.91
C PHE A 513 -2.61 5.27 -17.47
N VAL A 514 -1.45 5.87 -17.29
CA VAL A 514 -1.02 6.53 -16.05
C VAL A 514 -0.54 7.93 -16.40
N VAL A 515 -1.22 8.94 -15.84
CA VAL A 515 -0.89 10.36 -16.02
C VAL A 515 -0.24 10.88 -14.74
N HIS A 516 0.87 11.59 -14.85
CA HIS A 516 1.48 12.34 -13.76
C HIS A 516 1.30 13.84 -14.00
N LEU A 517 0.55 14.51 -13.15
CA LEU A 517 0.44 15.95 -13.13
C LEU A 517 1.52 16.54 -12.21
N GLY A 518 2.69 16.74 -12.79
CA GLY A 518 3.90 17.18 -12.11
C GLY A 518 4.93 16.05 -11.94
N CYS A 519 6.18 16.47 -11.75
CA CYS A 519 7.31 15.55 -11.59
C CYS A 519 7.20 14.71 -10.29
N PRO A 520 7.41 13.38 -10.32
CA PRO A 520 7.61 12.56 -9.11
C PRO A 520 8.85 12.99 -8.31
N SER A 521 9.05 12.40 -7.13
CA SER A 521 10.19 12.71 -6.26
C SER A 521 11.51 12.05 -6.71
N SER A 522 11.44 10.96 -7.48
CA SER A 522 12.60 10.21 -7.96
C SER A 522 12.26 9.34 -9.17
N VAL A 523 13.29 8.83 -9.87
CA VAL A 523 13.12 7.88 -10.98
C VAL A 523 12.49 6.56 -10.51
N PRO A 524 12.92 5.96 -9.37
CA PRO A 524 12.21 4.82 -8.77
C PRO A 524 10.72 5.04 -8.54
N ASP A 525 10.34 6.19 -7.98
CA ASP A 525 8.93 6.51 -7.76
C ASP A 525 8.16 6.54 -9.08
N TYR A 526 8.71 7.22 -10.09
CA TYR A 526 8.10 7.29 -11.41
C TYR A 526 7.92 5.90 -12.04
N LEU A 527 8.91 5.02 -11.97
CA LEU A 527 8.79 3.66 -12.50
C LEU A 527 7.78 2.82 -11.74
N GLN A 528 7.72 2.94 -10.41
CA GLN A 528 6.76 2.22 -9.60
C GLN A 528 5.32 2.68 -9.89
N GLU A 529 5.12 3.98 -10.06
CA GLU A 529 3.84 4.62 -10.38
C GLU A 529 3.39 4.30 -11.81
N SER A 530 4.23 4.56 -12.81
CA SER A 530 3.95 4.26 -14.23
C SER A 530 3.84 2.76 -14.51
N GLY A 531 4.61 1.92 -13.81
CA GLY A 531 4.60 0.46 -13.96
C GLY A 531 3.30 -0.24 -13.53
N ARG A 532 2.33 0.51 -12.97
CA ARG A 532 0.96 0.03 -12.75
C ARG A 532 0.19 -0.15 -14.04
N ALA A 533 0.59 0.55 -15.10
CA ALA A 533 0.02 0.38 -16.42
C ALA A 533 0.35 -1.01 -17.00
N GLY A 534 -0.58 -1.58 -17.76
CA GLY A 534 -0.34 -2.74 -18.62
C GLY A 534 0.22 -3.99 -17.93
N ARG A 535 -0.28 -4.33 -16.73
CA ARG A 535 0.17 -5.55 -16.02
C ARG A 535 -0.27 -6.84 -16.69
N ASP A 536 -1.32 -6.78 -17.51
CA ASP A 536 -1.74 -7.81 -18.46
C ASP A 536 -0.79 -7.97 -19.67
N GLY A 537 0.27 -7.18 -19.77
CA GLY A 537 1.24 -7.20 -20.87
C GLY A 537 0.75 -6.48 -22.14
N ARG A 538 -0.48 -5.97 -22.17
CA ARG A 538 -1.02 -5.20 -23.30
C ARG A 538 -0.47 -3.78 -23.30
N LEU A 539 -0.58 -3.12 -24.45
CA LEU A 539 -0.14 -1.72 -24.59
C LEU A 539 -0.82 -0.82 -23.56
N ALA A 540 -0.03 0.10 -23.02
CA ALA A 540 -0.47 1.11 -22.09
C ALA A 540 0.41 2.35 -22.19
N GLU A 541 -0.07 3.50 -21.73
CA GLU A 541 0.66 4.78 -21.81
C GLU A 541 1.01 5.33 -20.43
N ALA A 542 2.22 5.90 -20.32
CA ALA A 542 2.68 6.66 -19.18
C ALA A 542 3.00 8.08 -19.65
N ILE A 543 2.14 9.03 -19.27
CA ILE A 543 2.25 10.44 -19.65
C ILE A 543 2.65 11.25 -18.42
N LEU A 544 3.68 12.09 -18.52
CA LEU A 544 4.08 13.01 -17.47
C LEU A 544 3.98 14.45 -17.97
N PHE A 545 3.19 15.27 -17.29
CA PHE A 545 3.13 16.73 -17.51
C PHE A 545 4.15 17.41 -16.59
N TYR A 546 5.22 17.95 -17.19
CA TYR A 546 6.36 18.53 -16.48
C TYR A 546 6.41 20.06 -16.60
N SER A 547 6.71 20.72 -15.47
CA SER A 547 7.18 22.10 -15.43
C SER A 547 8.44 22.23 -14.57
N PRO A 548 9.41 23.08 -14.94
CA PRO A 548 10.55 23.40 -14.07
C PRO A 548 10.15 23.93 -12.68
N LYS A 549 8.93 24.45 -12.53
CA LYS A 549 8.39 24.93 -11.24
C LYS A 549 8.04 23.78 -10.28
N ASP A 550 7.79 22.58 -10.78
CA ASP A 550 7.40 21.43 -9.97
C ASP A 550 8.48 21.05 -8.94
N LYS A 551 9.75 21.40 -9.20
CA LYS A 551 10.87 21.16 -8.28
C LYS A 551 10.73 21.88 -6.94
N ALA A 552 10.04 23.03 -6.90
CA ALA A 552 9.97 23.87 -5.69
C ALA A 552 9.28 23.15 -4.51
N LEU A 553 8.24 22.36 -4.81
CA LEU A 553 7.53 21.58 -3.82
C LEU A 553 8.43 20.49 -3.22
N HIS A 554 9.18 19.79 -4.07
CA HIS A 554 10.13 18.76 -3.61
C HIS A 554 11.29 19.35 -2.82
N VAL A 555 11.87 20.46 -3.28
CA VAL A 555 12.93 21.20 -2.56
C VAL A 555 12.47 21.60 -1.15
N THR A 556 11.21 22.04 -1.03
CA THR A 556 10.64 22.38 0.29
C THR A 556 10.52 21.16 1.20
N ARG A 557 10.07 20.01 0.66
CA ARG A 557 9.95 18.75 1.41
C ARG A 557 11.32 18.22 1.84
N ILE A 558 12.27 18.19 0.91
CA ILE A 558 13.65 17.73 1.17
C ILE A 558 14.34 18.65 2.19
N GLY A 559 14.06 19.96 2.15
CA GLY A 559 14.60 20.92 3.12
C GLY A 559 14.09 20.75 4.55
N ALA A 560 13.06 19.92 4.76
CA ALA A 560 12.57 19.56 6.09
C ALA A 560 13.25 18.28 6.65
N ILE A 561 14.10 17.61 5.86
CA ILE A 561 14.89 16.47 6.34
C ILE A 561 16.03 17.00 7.19
N GLU A 562 16.11 16.55 8.45
CA GLU A 562 17.10 17.02 9.43
C GLU A 562 18.50 16.46 9.16
N GLU A 563 18.60 15.22 8.67
CA GLU A 563 19.87 14.54 8.47
C GLU A 563 20.48 14.87 7.10
N GLU A 564 21.73 15.32 7.10
CA GLU A 564 22.43 15.90 5.94
C GLU A 564 22.64 14.91 4.80
N THR A 565 23.06 13.68 5.11
CA THR A 565 23.41 12.68 4.10
C THR A 565 22.18 12.21 3.31
N TYR A 566 21.04 12.01 3.97
CA TYR A 566 19.75 11.69 3.34
C TYR A 566 19.22 12.88 2.56
N ARG A 567 19.35 14.09 3.10
CA ARG A 567 18.97 15.32 2.40
C ARG A 567 19.74 15.46 1.09
N ALA A 568 21.05 15.24 1.12
CA ALA A 568 21.90 15.24 -0.08
C ALA A 568 21.50 14.11 -1.05
N GLY A 569 21.19 12.91 -0.57
CA GLY A 569 20.70 11.80 -1.39
C GLY A 569 19.36 12.11 -2.08
N ALA A 570 18.42 12.75 -1.37
CA ALA A 570 17.13 13.15 -1.91
C ALA A 570 17.25 14.25 -2.98
N VAL A 571 18.18 15.20 -2.82
CA VAL A 571 18.51 16.19 -3.86
C VAL A 571 19.01 15.51 -5.12
N ARG A 572 19.91 14.52 -5.02
CA ARG A 572 20.40 13.74 -6.17
C ARG A 572 19.27 13.01 -6.89
N ARG A 573 18.41 12.30 -6.14
CA ARG A 573 17.24 11.60 -6.70
C ARG A 573 16.28 12.53 -7.43
N LEU A 574 16.06 13.74 -6.89
CA LEU A 574 15.25 14.76 -7.55
C LEU A 574 15.92 15.24 -8.85
N ALA A 575 17.24 15.44 -8.86
CA ALA A 575 17.98 15.81 -10.05
C ALA A 575 17.87 14.74 -11.16
N ASP A 576 17.92 13.45 -10.79
CA ASP A 576 17.80 12.33 -11.74
C ASP A 576 16.43 12.29 -12.44
N VAL A 577 15.34 12.45 -11.69
CA VAL A 577 13.98 12.43 -12.28
C VAL A 577 13.70 13.68 -13.11
N ILE A 578 14.28 14.82 -12.72
CA ILE A 578 14.25 16.04 -13.52
C ILE A 578 15.01 15.84 -14.83
N ASN A 579 16.18 15.19 -14.80
CA ASN A 579 16.92 14.83 -16.01
C ASN A 579 16.11 13.89 -16.92
N PHE A 580 15.41 12.91 -16.34
CA PHE A 580 14.46 12.08 -17.09
C PHE A 580 13.38 12.91 -17.78
N CYS A 581 12.84 13.94 -17.12
CA CYS A 581 11.80 14.81 -17.70
C CYS A 581 12.32 15.67 -18.88
N GLU A 582 13.60 15.99 -18.90
CA GLU A 582 14.16 16.98 -19.84
C GLU A 582 15.13 16.42 -20.88
N THR A 583 15.50 15.15 -20.77
CA THR A 583 16.42 14.53 -21.72
C THR A 583 15.89 14.59 -23.16
N GLU A 584 16.79 14.65 -24.13
CA GLU A 584 16.48 14.49 -25.57
C GLU A 584 16.82 13.07 -26.06
N LEU A 585 17.46 12.26 -25.20
CA LEU A 585 17.79 10.87 -25.44
C LEU A 585 16.56 9.97 -25.24
N CYS A 586 16.68 8.71 -25.64
CA CYS A 586 15.63 7.72 -25.38
C CYS A 586 15.25 7.68 -23.90
N ARG A 587 13.97 7.92 -23.59
CA ARG A 587 13.44 7.91 -22.21
C ARG A 587 13.72 6.58 -21.51
N ARG A 588 13.54 5.47 -22.24
CA ARG A 588 13.78 4.12 -21.69
C ARG A 588 15.25 3.89 -21.32
N LYS A 589 16.19 4.32 -22.16
CA LYS A 589 17.61 4.18 -21.85
C LYS A 589 17.95 4.89 -20.55
N VAL A 590 17.49 6.13 -20.38
CA VAL A 590 17.68 6.89 -19.13
C VAL A 590 17.07 6.19 -17.92
N LEU A 591 15.88 5.58 -18.06
CA LEU A 591 15.27 4.80 -16.99
C LEU A 591 16.12 3.57 -16.65
N LEU A 592 16.52 2.77 -17.63
CA LEU A 592 17.31 1.55 -17.44
C LEU A 592 18.70 1.82 -16.84
N GLU A 593 19.38 2.85 -17.34
CA GLU A 593 20.68 3.31 -16.84
C GLU A 593 20.61 3.75 -15.37
N ALA A 594 19.50 4.37 -14.94
CA ALA A 594 19.30 4.74 -13.55
C ALA A 594 19.27 3.53 -12.59
N PHE A 595 18.97 2.33 -13.10
CA PHE A 595 19.02 1.06 -12.37
C PHE A 595 20.31 0.26 -12.62
N GLY A 596 21.27 0.82 -13.36
CA GLY A 596 22.54 0.17 -13.66
C GLY A 596 22.46 -0.90 -14.75
N GLU A 597 21.42 -0.88 -15.58
CA GLU A 597 21.34 -1.78 -16.75
C GLU A 597 22.19 -1.25 -17.91
N ASP A 598 22.87 -2.15 -18.63
CA ASP A 598 23.61 -1.81 -19.85
C ASP A 598 22.64 -1.58 -21.02
N THR A 599 22.68 -0.38 -21.59
CA THR A 599 21.81 0.06 -22.68
C THR A 599 22.52 0.21 -24.02
N THR A 600 23.78 -0.25 -24.11
CA THR A 600 24.63 -0.09 -25.31
C THR A 600 23.95 -0.68 -26.56
N SER A 601 23.43 -1.91 -26.45
CA SER A 601 22.69 -2.61 -27.52
C SER A 601 21.16 -2.44 -27.44
N TYR A 602 20.65 -1.62 -26.51
CA TYR A 602 19.22 -1.51 -26.26
C TYR A 602 18.49 -0.75 -27.38
N ASN A 603 17.41 -1.35 -27.89
CA ASN A 603 16.51 -0.74 -28.86
C ASN A 603 15.11 -0.51 -28.27
N CYS A 604 14.71 0.76 -28.24
CA CYS A 604 13.40 1.21 -27.73
C CYS A 604 12.22 0.79 -28.62
N ASN A 605 12.44 0.50 -29.91
CA ASN A 605 11.38 0.24 -30.89
C ASN A 605 10.32 1.35 -30.94
N LYS A 606 10.75 2.62 -30.84
CA LYS A 606 9.87 3.81 -30.90
C LYS A 606 8.70 3.78 -29.90
N THR A 607 8.95 3.30 -28.68
CA THR A 607 7.96 3.28 -27.59
C THR A 607 8.15 4.41 -26.58
N CYS A 608 8.89 5.46 -26.94
CA CYS A 608 8.90 6.71 -26.20
C CYS A 608 8.84 7.90 -27.14
N ASP A 609 8.30 9.02 -26.64
CA ASP A 609 8.18 10.30 -27.34
C ASP A 609 9.48 10.70 -28.06
N ASN A 610 10.62 10.54 -27.39
CA ASN A 610 11.91 10.91 -27.94
C ASN A 610 12.36 10.03 -29.10
N CYS A 611 12.04 8.74 -29.10
CA CYS A 611 12.33 7.86 -30.23
C CYS A 611 11.27 7.93 -31.34
N LEU A 612 10.09 8.45 -31.04
CA LEU A 612 9.02 8.73 -32.00
C LEU A 612 9.22 10.06 -32.73
N SER A 613 9.94 11.00 -32.12
CA SER A 613 10.22 12.33 -32.69
C SER A 613 10.82 12.24 -34.08
N LEU A 614 10.35 13.11 -34.98
CA LEU A 614 10.93 13.29 -36.32
C LEU A 614 12.24 14.10 -36.27
N THR A 615 12.47 14.87 -35.20
CA THR A 615 13.71 15.61 -34.99
C THR A 615 14.73 14.78 -34.20
N VAL A 616 15.91 14.62 -34.78
CA VAL A 616 17.01 13.84 -34.19
C VAL A 616 17.82 14.74 -33.26
N ALA A 617 18.01 14.29 -32.02
CA ALA A 617 18.89 14.98 -31.08
C ALA A 617 20.35 14.88 -31.54
N ARG A 618 21.08 15.99 -31.49
CA ARG A 618 22.50 16.06 -31.83
C ARG A 618 23.33 16.26 -30.58
N GLU A 619 24.44 15.56 -30.51
CA GLU A 619 25.45 15.79 -29.49
C GLU A 619 26.23 17.06 -29.83
N VAL A 620 26.30 17.99 -28.89
CA VAL A 620 27.05 19.23 -29.01
C VAL A 620 28.16 19.22 -27.96
N VAL A 621 29.41 19.43 -28.39
CA VAL A 621 30.56 19.58 -27.50
C VAL A 621 30.58 21.01 -26.95
N LEU A 622 30.68 21.14 -25.63
CA LEU A 622 30.49 22.37 -24.87
C LEU A 622 31.63 22.58 -23.84
N THR A 623 32.84 22.12 -24.14
CA THR A 623 33.99 22.21 -23.23
C THR A 623 34.32 23.66 -22.87
N THR A 624 34.34 24.57 -23.86
CA THR A 624 34.63 26.00 -23.63
C THR A 624 33.52 26.68 -22.84
N GLU A 625 32.26 26.39 -23.16
CA GLU A 625 31.09 26.88 -22.44
C GLU A 625 31.09 26.39 -20.99
N ALA A 626 31.52 25.15 -20.75
CA ALA A 626 31.64 24.59 -19.41
C ALA A 626 32.71 25.33 -18.60
N ALA A 627 33.91 25.54 -19.16
CA ALA A 627 34.95 26.32 -18.51
C ALA A 627 34.49 27.76 -18.18
N ASN A 628 33.79 28.41 -19.11
CA ASN A 628 33.21 29.74 -18.90
C ASN A 628 32.13 29.75 -17.82
N MET A 629 31.28 28.72 -17.75
CA MET A 629 30.28 28.58 -16.70
C MET A 629 30.92 28.44 -15.31
N VAL A 630 32.02 27.67 -15.20
CA VAL A 630 32.79 27.57 -13.95
C VAL A 630 33.37 28.93 -13.55
N ARG A 631 33.92 29.69 -14.50
CA ARG A 631 34.41 31.06 -14.24
C ARG A 631 33.28 31.97 -13.73
N CYS A 632 32.11 31.94 -14.37
CA CYS A 632 30.95 32.73 -13.93
C CYS A 632 30.54 32.38 -12.49
N VAL A 633 30.40 31.10 -12.13
CA VAL A 633 29.98 30.75 -10.76
C VAL A 633 31.04 31.15 -9.73
N SER A 634 32.33 31.00 -10.04
CA SER A 634 33.42 31.43 -9.16
C SER A 634 33.41 32.96 -8.95
N ALA A 635 33.22 33.73 -10.02
CA ALA A 635 33.15 35.20 -9.96
C ALA A 635 31.93 35.69 -9.15
N ILE A 636 30.75 35.14 -9.42
CA ILE A 636 29.50 35.51 -8.73
C ILE A 636 29.64 35.28 -7.21
N ARG A 637 30.36 34.23 -6.79
CA ARG A 637 30.50 33.86 -5.38
C ARG A 637 31.22 34.89 -4.53
N HIS A 638 32.04 35.77 -5.11
CA HIS A 638 32.65 36.88 -4.36
C HIS A 638 31.62 37.88 -3.83
N THR A 639 30.48 38.03 -4.52
CA THR A 639 29.40 38.94 -4.12
C THR A 639 28.20 38.19 -3.55
N VAL A 640 27.94 36.98 -4.05
CA VAL A 640 26.80 36.13 -3.72
C VAL A 640 27.31 34.73 -3.38
N PRO A 641 27.67 34.45 -2.12
CA PRO A 641 28.37 33.21 -1.75
C PRO A 641 27.66 31.92 -2.20
N GLN A 642 26.32 31.95 -2.31
CA GLN A 642 25.47 30.83 -2.69
C GLN A 642 24.52 31.26 -3.82
N PRO A 643 24.95 31.31 -5.08
CA PRO A 643 24.10 31.73 -6.18
C PRO A 643 23.11 30.63 -6.58
N SER A 644 21.91 31.01 -7.02
CA SER A 644 20.96 30.04 -7.59
C SER A 644 21.33 29.70 -9.04
N SER A 645 20.88 28.53 -9.53
CA SER A 645 21.05 28.15 -10.95
C SER A 645 20.46 29.17 -11.92
N SER A 646 19.32 29.79 -11.57
CA SER A 646 18.70 30.83 -12.39
C SER A 646 19.53 32.13 -12.44
N LEU A 647 20.19 32.49 -11.33
CA LEU A 647 21.09 33.64 -11.31
C LEU A 647 22.33 33.36 -12.16
N LEU A 648 22.94 32.19 -11.99
CA LEU A 648 24.10 31.76 -12.79
C LEU A 648 23.78 31.76 -14.29
N ALA A 649 22.65 31.17 -14.68
CA ALA A 649 22.21 31.14 -16.08
C ALA A 649 22.03 32.55 -16.67
N ARG A 650 21.46 33.49 -15.89
CA ARG A 650 21.31 34.88 -16.33
C ARG A 650 22.63 35.59 -16.51
N VAL A 651 23.58 35.43 -15.58
CA VAL A 651 24.92 36.02 -15.71
C VAL A 651 25.67 35.42 -16.90
N PHE A 652 25.67 34.09 -17.04
CA PHE A 652 26.29 33.39 -18.16
C PHE A 652 25.75 33.85 -19.51
N LEU A 653 24.43 34.02 -19.65
CA LEU A 653 23.78 34.48 -20.88
C LEU A 653 23.82 36.00 -21.08
N GLY A 654 24.30 36.79 -20.10
CA GLY A 654 24.34 38.24 -20.18
C GLY A 654 22.98 38.93 -20.05
N LEU A 655 22.05 38.34 -19.29
CA LEU A 655 20.68 38.82 -19.11
C LEU A 655 20.58 39.80 -17.92
N GLY A 656 20.87 41.08 -18.17
CA GLY A 656 20.97 42.13 -17.14
C GLY A 656 19.65 42.66 -16.57
N THR A 657 18.48 42.17 -17.03
CA THR A 657 17.17 42.68 -16.59
C THR A 657 16.71 42.14 -15.23
N GLY A 658 17.46 41.21 -14.62
CA GLY A 658 17.11 40.64 -13.32
C GLY A 658 17.42 41.60 -12.17
N GLN A 659 16.46 41.79 -11.25
CA GLN A 659 16.63 42.64 -10.07
C GLN A 659 17.83 42.24 -9.21
N ALA A 660 18.10 40.92 -9.08
CA ALA A 660 19.27 40.41 -8.37
C ALA A 660 20.59 40.78 -9.05
N VAL A 661 20.67 40.64 -10.37
CA VAL A 661 21.87 40.96 -11.18
C VAL A 661 22.26 42.42 -10.99
N LYS A 662 21.32 43.36 -11.21
CA LYS A 662 21.58 44.79 -11.06
C LYS A 662 21.89 45.21 -9.62
N LYS A 663 21.13 44.70 -8.65
CA LYS A 663 21.31 45.08 -7.23
C LYS A 663 22.69 44.66 -6.71
N GLN A 664 23.20 43.54 -7.19
CA GLN A 664 24.50 42.99 -6.80
C GLN A 664 25.62 43.37 -7.78
N LYS A 665 25.34 44.23 -8.78
CA LYS A 665 26.29 44.68 -9.81
C LYS A 665 26.98 43.53 -10.56
N LEU A 666 26.28 42.42 -10.75
CA LEU A 666 26.83 41.24 -11.43
C LEU A 666 26.94 41.44 -12.94
N ASP A 667 26.30 42.47 -13.48
CA ASP A 667 26.42 42.93 -14.86
C ASP A 667 27.72 43.71 -15.13
N GLU A 668 28.47 44.08 -14.09
CA GLU A 668 29.79 44.72 -14.19
C GLU A 668 30.95 43.69 -14.19
N LEU A 669 30.67 42.40 -13.93
CA LEU A 669 31.69 41.35 -13.90
C LEU A 669 32.28 41.10 -15.30
N PRO A 670 33.60 40.88 -15.43
CA PRO A 670 34.21 40.46 -16.70
C PRO A 670 33.60 39.18 -17.27
N GLU A 671 33.11 38.28 -16.40
CA GLU A 671 32.49 37.02 -16.75
C GLU A 671 31.03 37.15 -17.20
N PHE A 672 30.43 38.35 -17.12
CA PHE A 672 29.06 38.58 -17.53
C PHE A 672 28.90 38.38 -19.05
N GLY A 673 28.03 37.46 -19.46
CA GLY A 673 27.75 37.19 -20.87
C GLY A 673 28.77 36.30 -21.57
N LEU A 674 29.67 35.59 -20.86
CA LEU A 674 30.61 34.64 -21.48
C LEU A 674 29.92 33.53 -22.29
N GLY A 675 28.65 33.24 -22.00
CA GLY A 675 27.82 32.27 -22.71
C GLY A 675 26.89 32.87 -23.77
N LYS A 676 26.91 34.18 -24.02
CA LYS A 676 25.96 34.87 -24.92
C LYS A 676 25.96 34.30 -26.35
N ASN A 677 27.12 33.82 -26.81
CA ASN A 677 27.30 33.30 -28.17
C ASN A 677 27.05 31.79 -28.30
N SER A 678 26.68 31.11 -27.21
CA SER A 678 26.39 29.66 -27.22
C SER A 678 25.10 29.28 -27.97
N GLY A 679 24.26 30.25 -28.31
CA GLY A 679 22.92 30.00 -28.86
C GLY A 679 21.91 29.50 -27.82
N PHE A 680 22.28 29.44 -26.54
CA PHE A 680 21.39 28.97 -25.48
C PHE A 680 20.31 29.99 -25.15
N ASN A 681 19.10 29.48 -24.97
CA ASN A 681 18.08 30.16 -24.17
C ASN A 681 18.20 29.74 -22.69
N LEU A 682 17.43 30.39 -21.81
CA LEU A 682 17.48 30.10 -20.38
C LEU A 682 17.20 28.62 -20.05
N LYS A 683 16.29 27.97 -20.78
CA LYS A 683 15.94 26.56 -20.58
C LYS A 683 17.10 25.62 -20.91
N ILE A 684 17.77 25.84 -22.05
CA ILE A 684 18.95 25.06 -22.46
C ILE A 684 20.10 25.31 -21.48
N CYS A 685 20.29 26.55 -21.05
CA CYS A 685 21.32 26.89 -20.07
C CYS A 685 21.09 26.22 -18.71
N GLU A 686 19.87 26.18 -18.19
CA GLU A 686 19.55 25.46 -16.94
C GLU A 686 19.71 23.94 -17.08
N ARG A 687 19.44 23.38 -18.28
CA ARG A 687 19.76 21.98 -18.60
C ARG A 687 21.27 21.73 -18.62
N PHE A 688 22.03 22.66 -19.21
CA PHE A 688 23.49 22.58 -19.27
C PHE A 688 24.11 22.63 -17.86
N ILE A 689 23.66 23.54 -17.00
CA ILE A 689 24.08 23.59 -15.58
C ILE A 689 23.87 22.23 -14.90
N ARG A 690 22.71 21.59 -15.08
CA ARG A 690 22.44 20.26 -14.51
C ARG A 690 23.29 19.15 -15.11
N ALA A 691 23.60 19.21 -16.41
CA ALA A 691 24.55 18.28 -17.02
C ALA A 691 25.93 18.42 -16.38
N MET A 692 26.39 19.66 -16.14
CA MET A 692 27.63 19.94 -15.42
C MET A 692 27.59 19.49 -13.95
N THR A 693 26.43 19.58 -13.28
CA THR A 693 26.27 19.04 -11.91
C THR A 693 26.45 17.52 -11.87
N ARG A 694 25.90 16.79 -12.86
CA ARG A 694 26.07 15.33 -12.96
C ARG A 694 27.49 14.91 -13.31
N ALA A 695 28.18 15.73 -14.11
CA ALA A 695 29.60 15.56 -14.38
C ALA A 695 30.50 16.04 -13.22
N GLU A 696 29.91 16.46 -12.09
CA GLU A 696 30.60 16.93 -10.89
C GLU A 696 31.54 18.13 -11.13
N ILE A 697 31.30 18.84 -12.23
CA ILE A 697 31.95 20.10 -12.59
C ILE A 697 31.34 21.23 -11.76
N LEU A 698 30.04 21.14 -11.52
CA LEU A 698 29.30 21.97 -10.57
C LEU A 698 28.75 21.07 -9.47
N GLU A 699 28.42 21.66 -8.33
CA GLU A 699 27.76 21.01 -7.20
C GLU A 699 26.46 21.76 -6.90
N GLU A 700 25.38 21.04 -6.65
CA GLU A 700 24.11 21.62 -6.22
C GLU A 700 23.90 21.34 -4.73
N VAL A 701 23.83 22.42 -3.94
CA VAL A 701 23.67 22.36 -2.49
C VAL A 701 22.31 22.93 -2.12
N LEU A 702 21.53 22.14 -1.40
CA LEU A 702 20.28 22.61 -0.80
C LEU A 702 20.57 23.33 0.50
N VAL A 703 20.05 24.55 0.63
CA VAL A 703 20.07 25.31 1.89
C VAL A 703 18.67 25.27 2.48
N PRO A 704 18.48 24.71 3.69
CA PRO A 704 17.18 24.60 4.33
C PRO A 704 16.67 25.97 4.79
N LYS A 705 15.38 26.01 5.14
CA LYS A 705 14.75 27.21 5.70
C LYS A 705 15.45 27.61 7.01
N SER A 706 15.73 28.90 7.18
CA SER A 706 16.36 29.45 8.39
C SER A 706 15.73 30.79 8.75
N THR A 707 16.15 31.40 9.86
CA THR A 707 15.69 32.73 10.28
C THR A 707 15.99 33.81 9.22
N THR A 708 17.08 33.65 8.47
CA THR A 708 17.49 34.56 7.39
C THR A 708 16.94 34.16 6.02
N GLN A 709 16.46 32.92 5.85
CA GLN A 709 16.03 32.37 4.58
C GLN A 709 14.61 31.77 4.69
N LYS A 710 13.63 32.50 4.13
CA LYS A 710 12.20 32.19 4.28
C LYS A 710 11.76 30.84 3.70
N PHE A 711 12.48 30.30 2.71
CA PHE A 711 12.18 29.06 2.01
C PHE A 711 13.45 28.28 1.70
N ALA A 712 13.38 26.95 1.71
CA ALA A 712 14.49 26.12 1.26
C ALA A 712 14.77 26.37 -0.24
N SER A 713 16.04 26.40 -0.63
CA SER A 713 16.42 26.61 -2.04
C SER A 713 17.73 25.93 -2.42
N LEU A 714 17.85 25.61 -3.71
CA LEU A 714 19.05 25.01 -4.31
C LEU A 714 20.00 26.10 -4.81
N HIS A 715 21.27 25.91 -4.52
CA HIS A 715 22.37 26.80 -4.87
C HIS A 715 23.45 26.03 -5.62
N ILE A 716 24.18 26.71 -6.50
CA ILE A 716 25.22 26.10 -7.34
C ILE A 716 26.59 26.57 -6.89
N LEU A 717 27.50 25.62 -6.72
CA LEU A 717 28.90 25.83 -6.38
C LEU A 717 29.81 25.16 -7.43
N PRO A 718 31.10 25.53 -7.52
CA PRO A 718 32.09 24.74 -8.25
C PRO A 718 32.19 23.33 -7.64
N GLY A 719 32.16 22.30 -8.47
CA GLY A 719 32.33 20.90 -8.07
C GLY A 719 33.79 20.44 -8.15
N ARG A 720 34.05 19.17 -7.85
CA ARG A 720 35.40 18.59 -7.81
C ARG A 720 36.12 18.58 -9.16
N MET A 721 35.37 18.59 -10.28
CA MET A 721 35.93 18.63 -11.64
C MET A 721 36.09 20.05 -12.18
N ALA A 722 35.76 21.08 -11.40
CA ALA A 722 35.78 22.49 -11.83
C ALA A 722 37.16 22.95 -12.36
N GLU A 723 38.23 22.66 -11.62
CA GLU A 723 39.58 23.11 -12.00
C GLU A 723 40.09 22.42 -13.27
N SER A 724 39.88 21.11 -13.40
CA SER A 724 40.19 20.38 -14.63
C SER A 724 39.35 20.85 -15.82
N THR A 725 38.10 21.26 -15.59
CA THR A 725 37.25 21.84 -16.63
C THR A 725 37.79 23.19 -17.10
N ILE A 726 38.25 24.06 -16.19
CA ILE A 726 38.90 25.34 -16.57
C ILE A 726 40.17 25.11 -17.41
N ARG A 727 40.90 24.03 -17.12
CA ARG A 727 42.08 23.58 -17.89
C ARG A 727 41.74 22.87 -19.21
N ASN A 728 40.46 22.74 -19.54
CA ASN A 728 39.95 21.99 -20.70
C ASN A 728 40.33 20.49 -20.70
N GLU A 729 40.58 19.90 -19.53
CA GLU A 729 40.89 18.46 -19.37
C GLU A 729 39.62 17.59 -19.36
N VAL A 730 38.43 18.22 -19.31
CA VAL A 730 37.12 17.55 -19.24
C VAL A 730 36.31 17.87 -20.50
N HIS A 731 35.88 16.83 -21.22
CA HIS A 731 34.95 16.98 -22.34
C HIS A 731 33.51 16.96 -21.85
N VAL A 732 32.77 18.02 -22.17
CA VAL A 732 31.35 18.14 -21.79
C VAL A 732 30.52 18.13 -23.04
N THR A 733 29.51 17.26 -23.10
CA THR A 733 28.57 17.22 -24.21
C THR A 733 27.13 17.37 -23.72
N LEU A 734 26.27 17.90 -24.60
CA LEU A 734 24.84 18.00 -24.35
C LEU A 734 24.06 17.63 -25.62
N PHE A 735 23.04 16.81 -25.46
CA PHE A 735 22.11 16.51 -26.55
C PHE A 735 21.03 17.60 -26.68
N ILE A 736 20.95 18.21 -27.85
CA ILE A 736 20.00 19.29 -28.18
C ILE A 736 19.22 18.90 -29.45
N ARG A 737 17.94 19.24 -29.50
CA ARG A 737 17.07 19.07 -30.67
C ARG A 737 16.81 20.38 -31.38
#